data_AF-A0A843UE84-F1
#
_entry.id   AF-A0A843UE84-F1
#
_cell.length_a   1.000
_cell.length_b   1.000
_cell.length_c   1.000
_cell.angle_alpha   90.00
_cell.angle_beta   90.00
_cell.angle_gamma   90.00
#
_symmetry.space_group_name_H-M   'P 1'
#
loop_
_entity.id
_entity.type
_entity.pdbx_description
1 polymer ?
#
loop_
_entity_poly.entity_id
_entity_poly.type
_entity_poly.pdbx_seq_one_letter_code
_entity_poly.pdbx_strand_id
1 'polypeptide(L)'
;VAFENVFESLQKRKLVKVDFPIWHHQSALLGLDVCAFYDTNDETSAPAKAIILFRKTRPQPSLVAVVQCCRGGDSMETVAPSARYPSPVRPGRTRVGWIGVGFMGAHMAARLQSAGYSLSVFARTPSKALPLIQAGARLAASPADVARHSDVVFTIVSHPSDVRSLALGPDGLLSAGPGLVVVDMTTSSPALAREIAAAARSGGCWAVDAPVSGGDAGAREGRLAIFAGGEEGVVEWLSPLFETMGKPTRMGGAGCGQHAKLANQVVVAANLLGLSEAAAFAGRAGLDCGAFVAAVGAGAAGSRVMELFAEKMVGRDFVPGGFSEYMVKDLGMALTTEEEGGGDGGGGRGGEALALPGAALCRQLFQAMVANGDGKMGIQGLLTVLDRINNNKREPETMAPSAYYPIPVLPGHTRVGWIGVGLMGFPMAARLQRAGYSLSVFARNPSKALPLTQAGARLAASPADLARHSDVVFTIVSHPSDVRSLTLGPDGLLSAGPGLVVVDMTTSFPALAREIAAAARSRGCWAVDAPVSGADAGAKEGRLAIFAGGEEGVVKWLTPLFEIMGKPARMGGAGCGQHAKLANQIVGVANLLGMSEALMFAGRAGLDPGAFLAAVRAGAAGSRLMELFGEKMVARDFAPGGFSEYLVKDLGMALTTEEEEEDRGGDGGGGRGGTALVLPGAALCRQLFQAMVANGDGKMGIHGVLTVLERINNDKKDPEFLVE
;
A
#
# COMPACT_ATOMS: atom_id res chain seq x y z
N VAL A 1 22.49 27.76 -3.89
CA VAL A 1 23.94 28.02 -4.03
C VAL A 1 24.19 29.47 -3.67
N ALA A 2 25.21 29.79 -2.87
CA ALA A 2 25.52 31.19 -2.55
C ALA A 2 25.78 31.98 -3.86
N PHE A 3 25.27 33.21 -3.94
CA PHE A 3 25.35 34.05 -5.14
C PHE A 3 26.80 34.25 -5.60
N GLU A 4 27.74 34.40 -4.67
CA GLU A 4 29.17 34.52 -4.96
C GLU A 4 29.72 33.28 -5.71
N ASN A 5 29.28 32.06 -5.34
CA ASN A 5 29.75 30.83 -5.97
C ASN A 5 29.22 30.64 -7.40
N VAL A 6 27.97 31.09 -7.67
CA VAL A 6 27.40 31.08 -9.02
C VAL A 6 28.10 32.11 -9.90
N PHE A 7 28.38 33.29 -9.34
CA PHE A 7 29.09 34.37 -10.03
C PHE A 7 30.50 33.97 -10.46
N GLU A 8 31.31 33.38 -9.56
CA GLU A 8 32.65 32.88 -9.89
C GLU A 8 32.62 31.75 -10.93
N SER A 9 31.61 30.87 -10.87
CA SER A 9 31.46 29.77 -11.83
C SER A 9 31.15 30.27 -13.24
N LEU A 10 30.34 31.33 -13.36
CA LEU A 10 29.99 31.93 -14.64
C LEU A 10 31.15 32.72 -15.27
N GLN A 11 31.96 33.41 -14.46
CA GLN A 11 33.19 34.07 -14.96
C GLN A 11 34.21 33.08 -15.50
N LYS A 12 34.36 31.90 -14.86
CA LYS A 12 35.24 30.82 -15.36
C LYS A 12 34.80 30.26 -16.72
N ARG A 13 33.53 30.43 -17.11
CA ARG A 13 32.98 30.02 -18.42
C ARG A 13 33.11 31.08 -19.52
N LYS A 14 33.95 32.11 -19.33
CA LYS A 14 34.18 33.20 -20.30
C LYS A 14 32.93 34.03 -20.66
N LEU A 15 31.90 34.05 -19.79
CA LEU A 15 30.73 34.89 -20.00
C LEU A 15 31.03 36.34 -19.58
N VAL A 16 30.66 37.32 -20.41
CA VAL A 16 30.93 38.74 -20.14
C VAL A 16 29.75 39.39 -19.42
N LYS A 17 30.03 40.15 -18.35
CA LYS A 17 29.04 40.94 -17.62
C LYS A 17 28.66 42.17 -18.46
N VAL A 18 27.36 42.42 -18.62
CA VAL A 18 26.85 43.60 -19.33
C VAL A 18 25.92 44.40 -18.40
N ASP A 19 26.13 45.72 -18.37
CA ASP A 19 25.28 46.64 -17.61
C ASP A 19 24.13 47.15 -18.49
N PHE A 20 22.89 46.95 -18.04
CA PHE A 20 21.70 47.51 -18.69
C PHE A 20 21.08 48.61 -17.83
N PRO A 21 21.15 49.89 -18.24
CA PRO A 21 20.61 51.01 -17.47
C PRO A 21 19.10 50.91 -17.16
N ILE A 22 18.31 50.31 -18.06
CA ILE A 22 16.85 50.15 -17.91
C ILE A 22 16.48 49.28 -16.69
N TRP A 23 17.31 48.28 -16.39
CA TRP A 23 17.02 47.31 -15.34
C TRP A 23 17.37 47.84 -13.95
N HIS A 24 18.33 48.76 -13.86
CA HIS A 24 18.76 49.40 -12.62
C HIS A 24 17.64 50.21 -11.94
N HIS A 25 16.75 50.84 -12.72
CA HIS A 25 15.65 51.63 -12.15
C HIS A 25 14.51 50.76 -11.59
N GLN A 26 14.19 49.64 -12.25
CA GLN A 26 13.13 48.72 -11.79
C GLN A 26 13.62 47.78 -10.67
N SER A 27 14.88 47.37 -10.69
CA SER A 27 15.48 46.51 -9.67
C SER A 27 15.63 47.23 -8.32
N ALA A 28 15.98 48.52 -8.34
CA ALA A 28 16.06 49.36 -7.15
C ALA A 28 14.71 49.49 -6.42
N LEU A 29 13.59 49.60 -7.16
CA LEU A 29 12.23 49.63 -6.60
C LEU A 29 11.82 48.32 -5.91
N LEU A 30 12.41 47.20 -6.32
CA LEU A 30 12.11 45.86 -5.80
C LEU A 30 13.11 45.35 -4.75
N GLY A 31 14.14 46.14 -4.41
CA GLY A 31 15.21 45.72 -3.52
C GLY A 31 16.04 44.54 -4.07
N LEU A 32 16.18 44.50 -5.40
CA LEU A 32 16.92 43.47 -6.12
C LEU A 32 18.18 44.07 -6.75
N ASP A 33 19.28 43.35 -6.67
CA ASP A 33 20.49 43.58 -7.43
C ASP A 33 20.51 42.60 -8.61
N VAL A 34 20.78 43.09 -9.82
CA VAL A 34 20.63 42.32 -11.07
C VAL A 34 21.93 42.35 -11.85
N CYS A 35 22.38 41.17 -12.32
CA CYS A 35 23.54 41.04 -13.20
C CYS A 35 23.21 40.15 -14.39
N ALA A 36 23.53 40.61 -15.59
CA ALA A 36 23.36 39.85 -16.83
C ALA A 36 24.71 39.40 -17.40
N PHE A 37 24.75 38.15 -17.88
CA PHE A 37 25.92 37.52 -18.50
C PHE A 37 25.57 36.98 -19.88
N TYR A 38 26.49 37.12 -20.83
CA TYR A 38 26.36 36.59 -22.20
C TYR A 38 27.54 35.69 -22.59
N ASP A 39 27.26 34.72 -23.46
CA ASP A 39 28.28 33.89 -24.09
C ASP A 39 28.83 34.62 -25.33
N THR A 40 30.14 34.82 -25.37
CA THR A 40 30.83 35.57 -26.43
C THR A 40 31.46 34.65 -27.48
N ASN A 41 31.23 33.34 -27.46
CA ASN A 41 31.82 32.42 -28.43
C ASN A 41 31.09 32.37 -29.80
N ASP A 42 30.10 33.23 -30.03
CA ASP A 42 29.43 33.37 -31.33
C ASP A 42 29.67 34.76 -31.90
N GLU A 43 30.74 34.91 -32.70
CA GLU A 43 31.17 36.20 -33.26
C GLU A 43 30.26 36.71 -34.40
N THR A 44 29.16 36.04 -34.74
CA THR A 44 28.40 36.36 -35.97
C THR A 44 26.91 36.66 -35.82
N SER A 45 26.34 36.71 -34.62
CA SER A 45 24.99 37.28 -34.44
C SER A 45 24.69 37.71 -33.01
N ALA A 46 23.85 38.75 -32.85
CA ALA A 46 23.44 39.31 -31.55
C ALA A 46 23.03 38.23 -30.53
N PRO A 47 23.28 38.43 -29.22
CA PRO A 47 23.43 37.34 -28.26
C PRO A 47 22.16 36.50 -28.10
N ALA A 48 22.25 35.22 -28.45
CA ALA A 48 21.12 34.28 -28.46
C ALA A 48 20.79 33.67 -27.08
N LYS A 49 21.63 33.86 -26.05
CA LYS A 49 21.41 33.34 -24.68
C LYS A 49 21.98 34.31 -23.64
N ALA A 50 21.14 34.77 -22.73
CA ALA A 50 21.54 35.58 -21.58
C ALA A 50 21.25 34.81 -20.29
N ILE A 51 22.13 34.90 -19.29
CA ILE A 51 21.87 34.46 -17.92
C ILE A 51 21.68 35.71 -17.07
N ILE A 52 20.50 35.87 -16.49
CA ILE A 52 20.18 37.00 -15.60
C ILE A 52 20.11 36.46 -14.18
N LEU A 53 20.90 37.04 -13.28
CA LEU A 53 20.90 36.69 -11.86
C LEU A 53 20.22 37.81 -11.07
N PHE A 54 19.35 37.43 -10.13
CA PHE A 54 18.71 38.34 -9.19
C PHE A 54 19.21 38.05 -7.77
N ARG A 55 19.54 39.09 -7.01
CA ARG A 55 19.94 39.00 -5.60
C ARG A 55 19.12 39.96 -4.75
N LYS A 56 18.44 39.47 -3.73
CA LYS A 56 17.72 40.32 -2.77
C LYS A 56 18.69 40.96 -1.77
N THR A 57 18.65 42.28 -1.59
CA THR A 57 19.53 43.01 -0.67
C THR A 57 19.02 42.93 0.79
N ARG A 58 19.21 41.75 1.40
CA ARG A 58 19.03 41.39 2.84
C ARG A 58 17.61 41.10 3.38
N PRO A 59 17.47 40.27 4.45
CA PRO A 59 18.45 39.36 5.07
C PRO A 59 17.96 37.89 5.10
N GLN A 60 17.92 37.18 3.97
CA GLN A 60 18.10 35.71 3.89
C GLN A 60 18.53 35.31 2.45
N PRO A 61 19.35 34.26 2.24
CA PRO A 61 19.94 33.91 0.93
C PRO A 61 18.93 33.15 0.06
N SER A 62 18.51 33.73 -1.08
CA SER A 62 19.04 33.56 -2.45
C SER A 62 18.22 32.58 -3.31
N LEU A 63 17.11 33.07 -3.88
CA LEU A 63 16.50 32.48 -5.09
C LEU A 63 17.31 32.96 -6.29
N VAL A 64 17.88 32.03 -7.06
CA VAL A 64 18.52 32.31 -8.34
C VAL A 64 17.60 31.79 -9.43
N ALA A 65 16.89 32.67 -10.12
CA ALA A 65 16.15 32.31 -11.33
C ALA A 65 17.08 32.48 -12.53
N VAL A 66 17.25 31.43 -13.34
CA VAL A 66 17.94 31.50 -14.63
C VAL A 66 16.88 31.55 -15.71
N VAL A 67 16.75 32.68 -16.40
CA VAL A 67 15.79 32.84 -17.50
C VAL A 67 16.55 32.78 -18.82
N GLN A 68 16.24 31.78 -19.65
CA GLN A 68 16.76 31.66 -21.01
C GLN A 68 15.82 32.41 -21.97
N CYS A 69 16.31 33.46 -22.63
CA CYS A 69 15.55 34.21 -23.62
C CYS A 69 15.83 33.65 -25.03
N CYS A 70 14.80 33.17 -25.73
CA CYS A 70 14.86 32.86 -27.17
C CYS A 70 14.12 33.98 -27.94
N ARG A 71 14.68 34.46 -29.06
CA ARG A 71 14.04 35.49 -29.90
C ARG A 71 12.90 34.92 -30.73
N GLY A 72 11.74 35.56 -30.64
CA GLY A 72 10.69 35.60 -31.66
C GLY A 72 9.96 36.92 -31.46
N GLY A 73 10.03 37.80 -32.46
CA GLY A 73 9.47 39.14 -32.40
C GLY A 73 7.97 39.11 -32.52
N ASP A 74 7.31 39.42 -31.42
CA ASP A 74 6.04 40.15 -31.39
C ASP A 74 6.21 41.21 -30.29
N SER A 75 5.48 42.32 -30.43
CA SER A 75 5.44 43.42 -29.47
C SER A 75 5.56 42.94 -28.03
N MET A 76 6.31 43.68 -27.20
CA MET A 76 6.08 43.67 -25.74
C MET A 76 4.65 44.15 -25.49
N GLU A 77 3.66 43.28 -25.72
CA GLU A 77 2.51 43.26 -24.85
C GLU A 77 3.10 43.01 -23.47
N THR A 78 2.88 43.98 -22.58
CA THR A 78 2.81 43.65 -21.17
C THR A 78 1.98 42.38 -21.07
N VAL A 79 2.60 41.24 -20.76
CA VAL A 79 1.86 40.08 -20.29
C VAL A 79 1.20 40.57 -19.01
N ALA A 80 -0.04 41.04 -19.16
CA ALA A 80 -0.91 41.30 -18.05
C ALA A 80 -0.85 40.03 -17.19
N PRO A 81 -0.76 40.16 -15.85
CA PRO A 81 -0.67 38.99 -14.99
C PRO A 81 -1.76 38.01 -15.41
N SER A 82 -1.35 36.81 -15.83
CA SER A 82 -2.24 35.73 -16.26
C SER A 82 -3.48 35.74 -15.38
N ALA A 83 -4.65 35.85 -16.02
CA ALA A 83 -5.95 36.11 -15.41
C ALA A 83 -6.01 35.57 -13.96
N ARG A 84 -5.81 36.46 -12.99
CA ARG A 84 -5.70 36.06 -11.58
C ARG A 84 -7.02 35.43 -11.18
N TYR A 85 -6.94 34.21 -10.64
CA TYR A 85 -7.98 33.58 -9.85
C TYR A 85 -8.70 34.64 -9.00
N PRO A 86 -10.04 34.56 -8.83
CA PRO A 86 -10.74 35.53 -8.03
C PRO A 86 -10.11 35.66 -6.64
N SER A 87 -10.42 36.79 -6.00
CA SER A 87 -10.03 37.15 -4.63
C SER A 87 -9.66 35.97 -3.72
N PRO A 88 -8.59 36.06 -2.91
CA PRO A 88 -8.11 34.94 -2.10
C PRO A 88 -9.24 34.19 -1.39
N VAL A 89 -9.19 32.85 -1.44
CA VAL A 89 -10.17 31.98 -0.80
C VAL A 89 -10.22 32.28 0.70
N ARG A 90 -11.37 32.74 1.20
CA ARG A 90 -11.55 33.13 2.61
C ARG A 90 -12.95 32.82 3.12
N PRO A 91 -13.09 32.33 4.37
CA PRO A 91 -14.37 32.28 5.07
C PRO A 91 -15.07 33.65 5.05
N GLY A 92 -16.40 33.64 4.99
CA GLY A 92 -17.23 34.86 4.91
C GLY A 92 -17.17 35.65 3.60
N ARG A 93 -16.31 35.26 2.64
CA ARG A 93 -16.20 35.91 1.32
C ARG A 93 -16.42 34.93 0.16
N THR A 94 -15.75 33.79 0.19
CA THR A 94 -15.87 32.79 -0.87
C THR A 94 -17.19 32.04 -0.74
N ARG A 95 -17.94 32.00 -1.84
CA ARG A 95 -19.23 31.29 -1.95
C ARG A 95 -18.99 29.89 -2.48
N VAL A 96 -19.43 28.88 -1.74
CA VAL A 96 -19.22 27.48 -2.09
C VAL A 96 -20.53 26.82 -2.48
N GLY A 97 -20.53 26.15 -3.62
CA GLY A 97 -21.59 25.28 -4.07
C GLY A 97 -21.27 23.82 -3.78
N TRP A 98 -22.27 23.02 -3.44
CA TRP A 98 -22.10 21.59 -3.16
C TRP A 98 -23.20 20.75 -3.79
N ILE A 99 -22.81 19.74 -4.57
CA ILE A 99 -23.71 18.78 -5.18
C ILE A 99 -23.29 17.36 -4.80
N GLY A 100 -24.21 16.64 -4.15
CA GLY A 100 -23.96 15.28 -3.68
C GLY A 100 -23.82 15.21 -2.16
N VAL A 101 -24.94 14.92 -1.48
CA VAL A 101 -25.04 14.83 0.00
C VAL A 101 -25.20 13.37 0.45
N GLY A 102 -24.43 12.48 -0.17
CA GLY A 102 -24.35 11.06 0.24
C GLY A 102 -23.49 10.84 1.49
N PHE A 103 -23.09 9.58 1.74
CA PHE A 103 -22.30 9.18 2.92
C PHE A 103 -21.13 10.11 3.21
N MET A 104 -20.31 10.42 2.20
CA MET A 104 -19.16 11.30 2.38
C MET A 104 -19.53 12.78 2.20
N GLY A 105 -20.30 13.08 1.15
CA GLY A 105 -20.49 14.46 0.71
C GLY A 105 -21.18 15.37 1.73
N ALA A 106 -22.11 14.84 2.52
CA ALA A 106 -22.75 15.62 3.58
C ALA A 106 -21.75 16.06 4.67
N HIS A 107 -20.83 15.18 5.06
CA HIS A 107 -19.80 15.50 6.05
C HIS A 107 -18.77 16.48 5.51
N MET A 108 -18.35 16.32 4.26
CA MET A 108 -17.42 17.23 3.59
C MET A 108 -18.01 18.65 3.48
N ALA A 109 -19.26 18.77 3.04
CA ALA A 109 -19.97 20.04 2.96
C ALA A 109 -20.13 20.71 4.34
N ALA A 110 -20.47 19.95 5.38
CA ALA A 110 -20.63 20.45 6.73
C ALA A 110 -19.32 21.02 7.30
N ARG A 111 -18.16 20.47 6.92
CA ARG A 111 -16.85 20.98 7.35
C ARG A 111 -16.52 22.33 6.73
N LEU A 112 -16.83 22.52 5.43
CA LEU A 112 -16.70 23.82 4.78
C LEU A 112 -17.61 24.87 5.43
N GLN A 113 -18.85 24.50 5.75
CA GLN A 113 -19.78 25.38 6.45
C GLN A 113 -19.28 25.73 7.87
N SER A 114 -18.76 24.75 8.60
CA SER A 114 -18.17 24.94 9.94
C SER A 114 -16.91 25.81 9.92
N ALA A 115 -16.16 25.78 8.81
CA ALA A 115 -15.02 26.65 8.57
C ALA A 115 -15.42 28.10 8.21
N GLY A 116 -16.72 28.41 8.11
CA GLY A 116 -17.25 29.75 7.88
C GLY A 116 -17.47 30.11 6.40
N TYR A 117 -17.47 29.13 5.50
CA TYR A 117 -17.84 29.36 4.10
C TYR A 117 -19.36 29.36 3.93
N SER A 118 -19.87 30.28 3.10
CA SER A 118 -21.28 30.25 2.69
C SER A 118 -21.52 29.08 1.74
N LEU A 119 -22.63 28.36 1.93
CA LEU A 119 -22.88 27.10 1.24
C LEU A 119 -24.22 27.12 0.49
N SER A 120 -24.20 26.87 -0.82
CA SER A 120 -25.37 26.56 -1.65
C SER A 120 -25.38 25.08 -2.01
N VAL A 121 -26.39 24.34 -1.58
CA VAL A 121 -26.46 22.88 -1.73
C VAL A 121 -27.54 22.48 -2.72
N PHE A 122 -27.25 21.54 -3.60
CA PHE A 122 -28.25 20.81 -4.37
C PHE A 122 -28.19 19.31 -4.06
N ALA A 123 -29.36 18.74 -3.83
CA ALA A 123 -29.54 17.31 -3.58
C ALA A 123 -30.73 16.79 -4.38
N ARG A 124 -30.52 15.70 -5.13
CA ARG A 124 -31.59 15.00 -5.85
C ARG A 124 -32.75 14.59 -4.93
N THR A 125 -32.43 14.27 -3.69
CA THR A 125 -33.38 14.04 -2.60
C THR A 125 -33.21 15.17 -1.57
N PRO A 126 -34.02 16.25 -1.62
CA PRO A 126 -33.83 17.43 -0.78
C PRO A 126 -33.79 17.15 0.72
N SER A 127 -34.54 16.16 1.20
CA SER A 127 -34.55 15.76 2.61
C SER A 127 -33.19 15.31 3.14
N LYS A 128 -32.28 14.82 2.27
CA LYS A 128 -30.91 14.46 2.66
C LYS A 128 -30.02 15.67 2.94
N ALA A 129 -30.37 16.86 2.46
CA ALA A 129 -29.63 18.10 2.72
C ALA A 129 -30.12 18.82 4.01
N LEU A 130 -31.15 18.30 4.68
CA LEU A 130 -31.78 18.96 5.83
C LEU A 130 -30.79 19.37 6.94
N PRO A 131 -29.80 18.53 7.34
CA PRO A 131 -28.82 18.94 8.35
C PRO A 131 -27.98 20.15 7.92
N LEU A 132 -27.60 20.24 6.65
CA LEU A 132 -26.84 21.37 6.11
C LEU A 132 -27.70 22.65 6.07
N ILE A 133 -28.97 22.51 5.68
CA ILE A 133 -29.93 23.61 5.65
C ILE A 133 -30.15 24.17 7.06
N GLN A 134 -30.34 23.28 8.05
CA GLN A 134 -30.47 23.67 9.46
C GLN A 134 -29.23 24.37 10.00
N ALA A 135 -28.04 24.02 9.49
CA ALA A 135 -26.80 24.71 9.80
C ALA A 135 -26.62 26.05 9.03
N GLY A 136 -27.57 26.44 8.17
CA GLY A 136 -27.56 27.71 7.44
C GLY A 136 -27.22 27.63 5.95
N ALA A 137 -27.22 26.44 5.34
CA ALA A 137 -26.96 26.30 3.91
C ALA A 137 -28.19 26.67 3.08
N ARG A 138 -27.99 27.32 1.93
CA ARG A 138 -29.05 27.63 0.97
C ARG A 138 -29.35 26.38 0.14
N LEU A 139 -30.60 25.91 0.15
CA LEU A 139 -31.05 24.89 -0.79
C LEU A 139 -31.27 25.51 -2.18
N ALA A 140 -30.54 25.03 -3.18
CA ALA A 140 -30.68 25.46 -4.58
C ALA A 140 -31.73 24.64 -5.33
N ALA A 141 -32.39 25.26 -6.32
CA ALA A 141 -33.43 24.62 -7.12
C ALA A 141 -32.88 23.71 -8.25
N SER A 142 -31.64 23.94 -8.68
CA SER A 142 -30.98 23.19 -9.75
C SER A 142 -29.45 23.31 -9.66
N PRO A 143 -28.68 22.47 -10.40
CA PRO A 143 -27.23 22.63 -10.53
C PRO A 143 -26.82 24.02 -11.06
N ALA A 144 -27.49 24.54 -12.09
CA ALA A 144 -27.26 25.91 -12.58
C ALA A 144 -27.55 26.99 -11.52
N ASP A 145 -28.54 26.78 -10.63
CA ASP A 145 -28.78 27.67 -9.50
C ASP A 145 -27.66 27.61 -8.45
N VAL A 146 -27.05 26.45 -8.21
CA VAL A 146 -25.83 26.35 -7.38
C VAL A 146 -24.70 27.16 -8.00
N ALA A 147 -24.43 26.97 -9.29
CA ALA A 147 -23.33 27.62 -9.99
C ALA A 147 -23.45 29.15 -10.00
N ARG A 148 -24.65 29.71 -10.25
CA ARG A 148 -24.89 31.18 -10.23
C ARG A 148 -24.63 31.84 -8.88
N HIS A 149 -24.71 31.07 -7.78
CA HIS A 149 -24.55 31.57 -6.42
C HIS A 149 -23.23 31.15 -5.77
N SER A 150 -22.27 30.66 -6.57
CA SER A 150 -21.00 30.11 -6.06
C SER A 150 -19.82 30.65 -6.84
N ASP A 151 -18.66 30.73 -6.18
CA ASP A 151 -17.36 30.96 -6.81
C ASP A 151 -16.67 29.62 -7.11
N VAL A 152 -16.86 28.64 -6.21
CA VAL A 152 -16.36 27.27 -6.33
C VAL A 152 -17.50 26.30 -6.12
N VAL A 153 -17.67 25.30 -7.01
CA VAL A 153 -18.68 24.25 -6.87
C VAL A 153 -18.03 22.88 -6.79
N PHE A 154 -18.31 22.14 -5.73
CA PHE A 154 -17.88 20.76 -5.56
C PHE A 154 -18.99 19.78 -6.01
N THR A 155 -18.60 18.72 -6.72
CA THR A 155 -19.47 17.57 -7.03
C THR A 155 -18.92 16.30 -6.40
N ILE A 156 -19.79 15.48 -5.79
CA ILE A 156 -19.45 14.13 -5.32
C ILE A 156 -20.66 13.19 -5.48
N VAL A 157 -20.74 12.55 -6.64
CA VAL A 157 -21.92 11.76 -7.07
C VAL A 157 -21.56 10.31 -7.36
N SER A 158 -22.53 9.52 -7.86
CA SER A 158 -22.38 8.07 -7.97
C SER A 158 -21.62 7.64 -9.23
N HIS A 159 -21.94 8.22 -10.39
CA HIS A 159 -21.42 7.75 -11.68
C HIS A 159 -20.82 8.87 -12.54
N PRO A 160 -19.85 8.56 -13.42
CA PRO A 160 -19.32 9.49 -14.42
C PRO A 160 -20.40 10.16 -15.26
N SER A 161 -21.48 9.44 -15.60
CA SER A 161 -22.61 10.00 -16.33
C SER A 161 -23.31 11.13 -15.57
N ASP A 162 -23.45 11.01 -14.24
CA ASP A 162 -23.99 12.09 -13.40
C ASP A 162 -23.05 13.31 -13.43
N VAL A 163 -21.73 13.09 -13.33
CA VAL A 163 -20.72 14.16 -13.42
C VAL A 163 -20.83 14.88 -14.77
N ARG A 164 -20.89 14.13 -15.86
CA ARG A 164 -21.02 14.67 -17.23
C ARG A 164 -22.28 15.51 -17.37
N SER A 165 -23.44 15.00 -16.94
CA SER A 165 -24.69 15.74 -16.96
C SER A 165 -24.66 17.00 -16.10
N LEU A 166 -24.03 16.94 -14.93
CA LEU A 166 -23.90 18.10 -14.04
C LEU A 166 -22.98 19.17 -14.62
N ALA A 167 -21.85 18.79 -15.23
CA ALA A 167 -20.87 19.74 -15.74
C ALA A 167 -21.24 20.30 -17.13
N LEU A 168 -21.57 19.41 -18.06
CA LEU A 168 -21.70 19.69 -19.51
C LEU A 168 -23.15 19.70 -20.02
N GLY A 169 -24.14 19.39 -19.17
CA GLY A 169 -25.55 19.44 -19.55
C GLY A 169 -25.99 20.86 -19.94
N PRO A 170 -27.13 21.00 -20.64
CA PRO A 170 -27.65 22.30 -21.08
C PRO A 170 -27.88 23.29 -19.91
N ASP A 171 -28.33 22.79 -18.76
CA ASP A 171 -28.43 23.53 -17.49
C ASP A 171 -27.33 23.11 -16.48
N GLY A 172 -26.17 22.72 -17.01
CA GLY A 172 -25.02 22.27 -16.23
C GLY A 172 -24.26 23.42 -15.57
N LEU A 173 -23.28 23.09 -14.74
CA LEU A 173 -22.49 24.04 -13.97
C LEU A 173 -21.77 25.06 -14.87
N LEU A 174 -21.23 24.61 -16.01
CA LEU A 174 -20.48 25.47 -16.93
C LEU A 174 -21.37 26.44 -17.73
N SER A 175 -22.70 26.33 -17.63
CA SER A 175 -23.64 27.30 -18.22
C SER A 175 -23.75 28.62 -17.44
N ALA A 176 -23.24 28.67 -16.19
CA ALA A 176 -23.41 29.82 -15.30
C ALA A 176 -22.58 31.06 -15.69
N GLY A 177 -21.66 30.93 -16.66
CA GLY A 177 -20.82 32.02 -17.15
C GLY A 177 -19.40 32.00 -16.55
N PRO A 178 -18.53 32.92 -17.02
CA PRO A 178 -17.11 32.91 -16.72
C PRO A 178 -16.83 33.17 -15.23
N GLY A 179 -15.71 32.68 -14.74
CA GLY A 179 -15.26 32.91 -13.36
C GLY A 179 -15.47 31.73 -12.40
N LEU A 180 -16.26 30.73 -12.78
CA LEU A 180 -16.57 29.58 -11.93
C LEU A 180 -15.40 28.58 -11.84
N VAL A 181 -15.16 28.03 -10.66
CA VAL A 181 -14.26 26.87 -10.47
C VAL A 181 -15.10 25.64 -10.12
N VAL A 182 -15.07 24.61 -10.98
CA VAL A 182 -15.75 23.32 -10.75
C VAL A 182 -14.74 22.31 -10.22
N VAL A 183 -15.06 21.63 -9.13
CA VAL A 183 -14.20 20.62 -8.50
C VAL A 183 -14.95 19.30 -8.41
N ASP A 184 -14.57 18.31 -9.23
CA ASP A 184 -15.20 16.99 -9.17
C ASP A 184 -14.44 16.04 -8.24
N MET A 185 -15.06 15.70 -7.11
CA MET A 185 -14.54 14.75 -6.12
C MET A 185 -15.08 13.33 -6.32
N THR A 186 -15.86 13.12 -7.37
CA THR A 186 -16.36 11.79 -7.77
C THR A 186 -15.22 10.95 -8.33
N THR A 187 -15.24 9.64 -8.09
CA THR A 187 -14.39 8.74 -8.88
C THR A 187 -15.00 8.57 -10.27
N SER A 188 -14.31 9.10 -11.27
CA SER A 188 -14.77 9.26 -12.65
C SER A 188 -13.70 8.83 -13.67
N SER A 189 -13.97 8.98 -14.96
CA SER A 189 -12.96 8.66 -15.99
C SER A 189 -12.00 9.85 -16.19
N PRO A 190 -10.69 9.60 -16.39
CA PRO A 190 -9.72 10.65 -16.70
C PRO A 190 -10.05 11.40 -18.01
N ALA A 191 -10.59 10.69 -19.00
CA ALA A 191 -11.06 11.29 -20.26
C ALA A 191 -12.17 12.34 -20.03
N LEU A 192 -13.17 12.03 -19.21
CA LEU A 192 -14.23 12.98 -18.86
C LEU A 192 -13.68 14.18 -18.09
N ALA A 193 -12.71 13.98 -17.19
CA ALA A 193 -12.06 15.09 -16.48
C ALA A 193 -11.35 16.05 -17.45
N ARG A 194 -10.66 15.52 -18.47
CA ARG A 194 -10.04 16.34 -19.53
C ARG A 194 -11.08 17.07 -20.40
N GLU A 195 -12.18 16.39 -20.75
CA GLU A 195 -13.31 16.99 -21.48
C GLU A 195 -13.90 18.19 -20.70
N ILE A 196 -14.19 18.00 -19.40
CA ILE A 196 -14.72 19.05 -18.53
C ILE A 196 -13.73 20.20 -18.39
N ALA A 197 -12.44 19.91 -18.24
CA ALA A 197 -11.42 20.95 -18.16
C ALA A 197 -11.33 21.78 -19.45
N ALA A 198 -11.38 21.14 -20.62
CA ALA A 198 -11.39 21.84 -21.90
C ALA A 198 -12.64 22.72 -22.04
N ALA A 199 -13.83 22.17 -21.78
CA ALA A 199 -15.09 22.91 -21.85
C ALA A 199 -15.13 24.09 -20.86
N ALA A 200 -14.63 23.88 -19.63
CA ALA A 200 -14.54 24.94 -18.64
C ALA A 200 -13.66 26.09 -19.14
N ARG A 201 -12.49 25.78 -19.74
CA ARG A 201 -11.61 26.81 -20.29
C ARG A 201 -12.23 27.59 -21.44
N SER A 202 -12.90 26.91 -22.36
CA SER A 202 -13.63 27.57 -23.45
C SER A 202 -14.70 28.53 -22.95
N GLY A 203 -15.30 28.25 -21.78
CA GLY A 203 -16.29 29.11 -21.11
C GLY A 203 -15.72 30.14 -20.13
N GLY A 204 -14.39 30.32 -20.06
CA GLY A 204 -13.76 31.23 -19.09
C GLY A 204 -13.87 30.77 -17.63
N CYS A 205 -14.03 29.47 -17.42
CA CYS A 205 -14.11 28.78 -16.13
C CYS A 205 -12.88 27.88 -15.91
N TRP A 206 -12.80 27.29 -14.72
CA TRP A 206 -11.78 26.31 -14.36
C TRP A 206 -12.42 25.01 -13.89
N ALA A 207 -11.72 23.89 -14.13
CA ALA A 207 -12.11 22.60 -13.57
C ALA A 207 -10.90 21.88 -12.96
N VAL A 208 -11.15 21.18 -11.86
CA VAL A 208 -10.20 20.31 -11.16
C VAL A 208 -10.89 18.98 -10.88
N ASP A 209 -10.31 17.87 -11.33
CA ASP A 209 -10.69 16.55 -10.82
C ASP A 209 -9.94 16.30 -9.51
N ALA A 210 -10.67 16.15 -8.42
CA ALA A 210 -10.14 16.00 -7.07
C ALA A 210 -10.74 14.79 -6.31
N PRO A 211 -10.78 13.58 -6.90
CA PRO A 211 -11.32 12.41 -6.23
C PRO A 211 -10.60 12.11 -4.91
N VAL A 212 -11.33 11.47 -3.99
CA VAL A 212 -10.89 11.33 -2.59
C VAL A 212 -10.73 9.87 -2.14
N SER A 213 -9.88 9.65 -1.14
CA SER A 213 -9.66 8.36 -0.46
C SER A 213 -9.70 8.54 1.07
N GLY A 214 -10.18 7.53 1.80
CA GLY A 214 -10.34 7.58 3.27
C GLY A 214 -11.75 7.27 3.79
N GLY A 215 -12.74 7.18 2.90
CA GLY A 215 -14.11 6.76 3.20
C GLY A 215 -14.89 7.74 4.08
N ASP A 216 -16.07 7.31 4.54
CA ASP A 216 -16.97 8.07 5.42
C ASP A 216 -16.28 8.58 6.70
N ALA A 217 -15.53 7.72 7.39
CA ALA A 217 -14.77 8.12 8.57
C ALA A 217 -13.75 9.24 8.27
N GLY A 218 -13.01 9.12 7.15
CA GLY A 218 -12.09 10.17 6.72
C GLY A 218 -12.78 11.48 6.39
N ALA A 219 -13.98 11.44 5.81
CA ALA A 219 -14.78 12.61 5.49
C ALA A 219 -15.30 13.33 6.75
N ARG A 220 -15.78 12.57 7.75
CA ARG A 220 -16.20 13.11 9.06
C ARG A 220 -15.04 13.80 9.77
N GLU A 221 -13.90 13.15 9.80
CA GLU A 221 -12.74 13.59 10.57
C GLU A 221 -11.88 14.62 9.83
N GLY A 222 -12.08 14.82 8.52
CA GLY A 222 -11.35 15.80 7.70
C GLY A 222 -9.93 15.40 7.38
N ARG A 223 -9.75 14.11 7.12
CA ARG A 223 -8.44 13.49 6.90
C ARG A 223 -8.46 12.63 5.65
N LEU A 224 -9.20 13.08 4.64
CA LEU A 224 -9.20 12.47 3.31
C LEU A 224 -7.86 12.71 2.62
N ALA A 225 -7.42 11.76 1.80
CA ALA A 225 -6.45 12.06 0.75
C ALA A 225 -7.23 12.58 -0.46
N ILE A 226 -6.84 13.74 -1.00
CA ILE A 226 -7.49 14.40 -2.13
C ILE A 226 -6.51 14.43 -3.31
N PHE A 227 -6.82 13.73 -4.39
CA PHE A 227 -5.94 13.60 -5.56
C PHE A 227 -6.33 14.64 -6.62
N ALA A 228 -5.62 15.77 -6.69
CA ALA A 228 -6.02 16.89 -7.53
C ALA A 228 -5.30 16.90 -8.89
N GLY A 229 -6.04 16.72 -9.97
CA GLY A 229 -5.62 16.96 -11.35
C GLY A 229 -6.12 18.32 -11.86
N GLY A 230 -5.22 19.15 -12.40
CA GLY A 230 -5.60 20.46 -12.93
C GLY A 230 -4.42 21.43 -13.08
N GLU A 231 -4.74 22.68 -13.45
CA GLU A 231 -3.74 23.75 -13.46
C GLU A 231 -3.20 23.97 -12.05
N GLU A 232 -1.87 24.08 -11.94
CA GLU A 232 -1.16 24.18 -10.66
C GLU A 232 -1.66 25.33 -9.81
N GLY A 233 -1.77 26.54 -10.38
CA GLY A 233 -2.24 27.70 -9.64
C GLY A 233 -3.69 27.59 -9.18
N VAL A 234 -4.57 26.88 -9.90
CA VAL A 234 -5.96 26.63 -9.45
C VAL A 234 -5.96 25.70 -8.25
N VAL A 235 -5.21 24.60 -8.35
CA VAL A 235 -5.12 23.60 -7.27
C VAL A 235 -4.54 24.24 -6.00
N GLU A 236 -3.49 25.04 -6.15
CA GLU A 236 -2.89 25.79 -5.04
C GLU A 236 -3.90 26.80 -4.45
N TRP A 237 -4.61 27.57 -5.29
CA TRP A 237 -5.63 28.53 -4.85
C TRP A 237 -6.77 27.87 -4.07
N LEU A 238 -7.14 26.62 -4.40
CA LEU A 238 -8.16 25.84 -3.70
C LEU A 238 -7.72 25.26 -2.35
N SER A 239 -6.42 25.30 -2.01
CA SER A 239 -5.88 24.66 -0.80
C SER A 239 -6.64 24.99 0.49
N PRO A 240 -7.05 26.25 0.78
CA PRO A 240 -7.81 26.55 1.99
C PRO A 240 -9.15 25.82 2.09
N LEU A 241 -9.80 25.47 0.96
CA LEU A 241 -11.01 24.64 0.97
C LEU A 241 -10.66 23.17 1.14
N PHE A 242 -9.66 22.66 0.41
CA PHE A 242 -9.23 21.26 0.51
C PHE A 242 -8.78 20.88 1.91
N GLU A 243 -7.98 21.74 2.56
CA GLU A 243 -7.43 21.52 3.90
C GLU A 243 -8.51 21.39 4.99
N THR A 244 -9.73 21.89 4.75
CA THR A 244 -10.85 21.65 5.68
C THR A 244 -11.31 20.20 5.66
N MET A 245 -11.12 19.48 4.55
CA MET A 245 -11.64 18.13 4.31
C MET A 245 -10.54 17.05 4.31
N GLY A 246 -9.29 17.43 4.07
CA GLY A 246 -8.19 16.49 3.97
C GLY A 246 -6.91 17.10 3.41
N LYS A 247 -5.99 16.23 3.01
CA LYS A 247 -4.70 16.62 2.45
C LYS A 247 -4.76 16.59 0.91
N PRO A 248 -4.69 17.74 0.23
CA PRO A 248 -4.54 17.77 -1.23
C PRO A 248 -3.15 17.32 -1.67
N THR A 249 -3.09 16.59 -2.78
CA THR A 249 -1.85 16.30 -3.50
C THR A 249 -2.11 16.51 -4.98
N ARG A 250 -1.34 17.41 -5.59
CA ARG A 250 -1.42 17.64 -7.03
C ARG A 250 -0.81 16.46 -7.78
N MET A 251 -1.57 15.90 -8.70
CA MET A 251 -1.19 14.71 -9.48
C MET A 251 -0.73 15.03 -10.90
N GLY A 252 -0.92 16.27 -11.35
CA GLY A 252 -0.60 16.70 -12.70
C GLY A 252 -1.72 17.57 -13.28
N GLY A 253 -1.89 17.52 -14.60
CA GLY A 253 -2.97 18.19 -15.31
C GLY A 253 -4.33 17.52 -15.10
N ALA A 254 -5.33 17.95 -15.87
CA ALA A 254 -6.67 17.37 -15.81
C ALA A 254 -6.65 15.87 -16.14
N GLY A 255 -7.40 15.07 -15.36
CA GLY A 255 -7.46 13.61 -15.44
C GLY A 255 -6.44 12.88 -14.57
N CYS A 256 -5.33 13.52 -14.20
CA CYS A 256 -4.31 12.88 -13.35
C CYS A 256 -4.83 12.55 -11.94
N GLY A 257 -5.77 13.33 -11.40
CA GLY A 257 -6.43 13.03 -10.13
C GLY A 257 -7.26 11.74 -10.23
N GLN A 258 -8.02 11.58 -11.31
CA GLN A 258 -8.76 10.35 -11.61
C GLN A 258 -7.84 9.16 -11.82
N HIS A 259 -6.75 9.28 -12.60
CA HIS A 259 -5.76 8.20 -12.73
C HIS A 259 -5.21 7.78 -11.37
N ALA A 260 -4.83 8.73 -10.52
CA ALA A 260 -4.32 8.42 -9.19
C ALA A 260 -5.39 7.72 -8.32
N LYS A 261 -6.65 8.12 -8.44
CA LYS A 261 -7.75 7.45 -7.72
C LYS A 261 -7.97 6.02 -8.21
N LEU A 262 -7.95 5.77 -9.52
CA LEU A 262 -8.10 4.42 -10.09
C LEU A 262 -6.96 3.50 -9.64
N ALA A 263 -5.72 3.99 -9.69
CA ALA A 263 -4.56 3.28 -9.15
C ALA A 263 -4.72 2.97 -7.65
N ASN A 264 -5.20 3.94 -6.85
CA ASN A 264 -5.52 3.72 -5.45
C ASN A 264 -6.58 2.61 -5.27
N GLN A 265 -7.61 2.56 -6.11
CA GLN A 265 -8.67 1.54 -6.01
C GLN A 265 -8.16 0.14 -6.36
N VAL A 266 -7.17 0.00 -7.24
CA VAL A 266 -6.45 -1.27 -7.49
C VAL A 266 -5.78 -1.78 -6.20
N VAL A 267 -5.06 -0.91 -5.47
CA VAL A 267 -4.44 -1.27 -4.19
C VAL A 267 -5.48 -1.65 -3.14
N VAL A 268 -6.53 -0.83 -2.98
CA VAL A 268 -7.60 -1.08 -1.99
C VAL A 268 -8.27 -2.42 -2.25
N ALA A 269 -8.57 -2.74 -3.51
CA ALA A 269 -9.20 -4.00 -3.90
C ALA A 269 -8.31 -5.21 -3.57
N ALA A 270 -7.02 -5.15 -3.90
CA ALA A 270 -6.09 -6.23 -3.63
C ALA A 270 -5.89 -6.46 -2.13
N ASN A 271 -5.70 -5.39 -1.34
CA ASN A 271 -5.60 -5.47 0.11
C ASN A 271 -6.85 -6.13 0.73
N LEU A 272 -8.03 -5.79 0.19
CA LEU A 272 -9.30 -6.34 0.67
C LEU A 272 -9.48 -7.81 0.29
N LEU A 273 -9.06 -8.20 -0.92
CA LEU A 273 -9.03 -9.59 -1.35
C LEU A 273 -8.14 -10.43 -0.44
N GLY A 274 -6.90 -9.97 -0.21
CA GLY A 274 -5.96 -10.66 0.68
C GLY A 274 -6.48 -10.81 2.10
N LEU A 275 -7.11 -9.76 2.66
CA LEU A 275 -7.76 -9.82 3.97
C LEU A 275 -8.93 -10.81 3.99
N SER A 276 -9.78 -10.78 2.97
CA SER A 276 -10.96 -11.66 2.89
C SER A 276 -10.55 -13.13 2.78
N GLU A 277 -9.56 -13.43 1.94
CA GLU A 277 -8.99 -14.76 1.78
C GLU A 277 -8.31 -15.26 3.05
N ALA A 278 -7.52 -14.42 3.70
CA ALA A 278 -6.89 -14.76 4.97
C ALA A 278 -7.93 -14.98 6.08
N ALA A 279 -9.01 -14.21 6.12
CA ALA A 279 -10.10 -14.40 7.08
C ALA A 279 -10.87 -15.72 6.84
N ALA A 280 -11.15 -16.05 5.57
CA ALA A 280 -11.77 -17.32 5.20
C ALA A 280 -10.86 -18.51 5.56
N PHE A 281 -9.56 -18.42 5.24
CA PHE A 281 -8.57 -19.42 5.57
C PHE A 281 -8.39 -19.58 7.09
N ALA A 282 -8.19 -18.49 7.83
CA ALA A 282 -8.05 -18.51 9.29
C ALA A 282 -9.30 -19.07 9.98
N GLY A 283 -10.49 -18.71 9.48
CA GLY A 283 -11.76 -19.25 9.98
C GLY A 283 -11.89 -20.75 9.75
N ARG A 284 -11.50 -21.25 8.56
CA ARG A 284 -11.52 -22.69 8.26
C ARG A 284 -10.50 -23.48 9.07
N ALA A 285 -9.37 -22.86 9.39
CA ALA A 285 -8.30 -23.41 10.23
C ALA A 285 -8.61 -23.39 11.73
N GLY A 286 -9.77 -22.87 12.15
CA GLY A 286 -10.16 -22.80 13.56
C GLY A 286 -9.35 -21.77 14.38
N LEU A 287 -8.71 -20.80 13.73
CA LEU A 287 -7.99 -19.74 14.44
C LEU A 287 -8.95 -18.79 15.13
N ASP A 288 -8.55 -18.28 16.29
CA ASP A 288 -9.15 -17.06 16.84
C ASP A 288 -8.87 -15.91 15.86
N CYS A 289 -9.89 -15.56 15.07
CA CYS A 289 -9.74 -14.53 14.04
C CYS A 289 -9.44 -13.15 14.62
N GLY A 290 -9.87 -12.85 15.86
CA GLY A 290 -9.55 -11.59 16.52
C GLY A 290 -8.07 -11.53 16.90
N ALA A 291 -7.56 -12.59 17.55
CA ALA A 291 -6.14 -12.71 17.88
C ALA A 291 -5.25 -12.72 16.63
N PHE A 292 -5.68 -13.42 15.58
CA PHE A 292 -5.03 -13.44 14.28
C PHE A 292 -4.94 -12.03 13.67
N VAL A 293 -6.05 -11.31 13.56
CA VAL A 293 -6.09 -9.95 13.01
C VAL A 293 -5.19 -9.00 13.82
N ALA A 294 -5.23 -9.07 15.14
CA ALA A 294 -4.38 -8.23 16.00
C ALA A 294 -2.88 -8.51 15.78
N ALA A 295 -2.49 -9.78 15.64
CA ALA A 295 -1.10 -10.16 15.42
C ALA A 295 -0.60 -9.78 14.02
N VAL A 296 -1.41 -10.02 12.98
CA VAL A 296 -1.05 -9.72 11.59
C VAL A 296 -1.06 -8.21 11.32
N GLY A 297 -2.03 -7.48 11.87
CA GLY A 297 -2.16 -6.03 11.69
C GLY A 297 -0.97 -5.24 12.23
N ALA A 298 -0.33 -5.72 13.29
CA ALA A 298 0.90 -5.14 13.82
C ALA A 298 2.16 -5.50 13.02
N GLY A 299 2.10 -6.56 12.19
CA GLY A 299 3.21 -7.09 11.42
C GLY A 299 3.32 -6.51 10.02
N ALA A 300 4.27 -7.04 9.24
CA ALA A 300 4.56 -6.57 7.87
C ALA A 300 3.37 -6.69 6.92
N ALA A 301 2.40 -7.57 7.16
CA ALA A 301 1.21 -7.71 6.31
C ALA A 301 0.09 -6.71 6.65
N GLY A 302 0.24 -5.89 7.70
CA GLY A 302 -0.76 -4.89 8.09
C GLY A 302 -1.06 -3.86 6.99
N SER A 303 -2.32 -3.42 6.93
CA SER A 303 -2.81 -2.42 5.97
C SER A 303 -3.93 -1.56 6.56
N ARG A 304 -4.16 -0.38 5.98
CA ARG A 304 -5.26 0.50 6.37
C ARG A 304 -6.61 -0.16 6.14
N VAL A 305 -6.73 -1.02 5.12
CA VAL A 305 -7.91 -1.85 4.88
C VAL A 305 -8.16 -2.81 6.06
N MET A 306 -7.11 -3.46 6.59
CA MET A 306 -7.23 -4.33 7.75
C MET A 306 -7.70 -3.56 8.99
N GLU A 307 -7.11 -2.39 9.27
CA GLU A 307 -7.52 -1.53 10.39
C GLU A 307 -8.99 -1.08 10.29
N LEU A 308 -9.49 -0.82 9.08
CA LEU A 308 -10.86 -0.33 8.86
C LEU A 308 -11.92 -1.43 8.87
N PHE A 309 -11.57 -2.64 8.42
CA PHE A 309 -12.56 -3.65 8.04
C PHE A 309 -12.40 -5.01 8.70
N ALA A 310 -11.24 -5.35 9.29
CA ALA A 310 -11.01 -6.70 9.80
C ALA A 310 -11.96 -7.05 10.96
N GLU A 311 -12.12 -6.16 11.95
CA GLU A 311 -13.08 -6.37 13.05
C GLU A 311 -14.51 -6.51 12.55
N LYS A 312 -14.88 -5.68 11.56
CA LYS A 312 -16.20 -5.74 10.91
C LYS A 312 -16.43 -7.06 10.19
N MET A 313 -15.43 -7.56 9.45
CA MET A 313 -15.49 -8.87 8.81
C MET A 313 -15.63 -10.02 9.82
N VAL A 314 -14.85 -9.98 10.91
CA VAL A 314 -14.92 -10.97 11.99
C VAL A 314 -16.32 -10.97 12.64
N GLY A 315 -16.87 -9.78 12.89
CA GLY A 315 -18.21 -9.56 13.44
C GLY A 315 -19.35 -9.65 12.42
N ARG A 316 -19.08 -9.94 11.14
CA ARG A 316 -20.07 -9.98 10.04
C ARG A 316 -20.86 -8.68 9.86
N ASP A 317 -20.26 -7.54 10.20
CA ASP A 317 -20.80 -6.20 9.94
C ASP A 317 -20.46 -5.73 8.51
N PHE A 318 -21.44 -5.86 7.63
CA PHE A 318 -21.35 -5.46 6.23
C PHE A 318 -22.03 -4.12 5.93
N VAL A 319 -22.28 -3.29 6.95
CA VAL A 319 -22.86 -1.96 6.77
C VAL A 319 -21.93 -1.10 5.88
N PRO A 320 -22.47 -0.44 4.83
CA PRO A 320 -21.66 0.33 3.90
C PRO A 320 -21.22 1.69 4.46
N GLY A 321 -19.91 1.98 4.34
CA GLY A 321 -19.38 3.36 4.26
C GLY A 321 -19.26 3.86 2.80
N GLY A 322 -19.63 3.00 1.85
CA GLY A 322 -19.60 3.12 0.40
C GLY A 322 -20.02 1.76 -0.17
N PHE A 323 -20.70 1.74 -1.31
CA PHE A 323 -21.28 0.51 -1.85
C PHE A 323 -20.25 -0.32 -2.63
N SER A 324 -20.31 -1.65 -2.48
CA SER A 324 -19.45 -2.58 -3.23
C SER A 324 -19.58 -2.47 -4.74
N GLU A 325 -20.76 -2.10 -5.26
CA GLU A 325 -20.95 -1.85 -6.71
C GLU A 325 -20.02 -0.76 -7.26
N TYR A 326 -19.56 0.18 -6.42
CA TYR A 326 -18.61 1.20 -6.85
C TYR A 326 -17.21 0.62 -7.12
N MET A 327 -16.84 -0.49 -6.48
CA MET A 327 -15.59 -1.19 -6.80
C MET A 327 -15.66 -1.81 -8.20
N VAL A 328 -16.82 -2.33 -8.62
CA VAL A 328 -17.01 -2.82 -10.00
C VAL A 328 -16.81 -1.71 -11.01
N LYS A 329 -17.37 -0.53 -10.74
CA LYS A 329 -17.22 0.68 -11.56
C LYS A 329 -15.75 1.12 -11.65
N ASP A 330 -15.09 1.29 -10.51
CA ASP A 330 -13.74 1.84 -10.43
C ASP A 330 -12.70 0.90 -11.06
N LEU A 331 -12.75 -0.39 -10.71
CA LEU A 331 -11.87 -1.39 -11.32
C LEU A 331 -12.20 -1.58 -12.80
N GLY A 332 -13.47 -1.41 -13.20
CA GLY A 332 -13.87 -1.36 -14.59
C GLY A 332 -13.11 -0.27 -15.36
N MET A 333 -13.12 0.97 -14.86
CA MET A 333 -12.42 2.09 -15.48
C MET A 333 -10.89 1.91 -15.49
N ALA A 334 -10.31 1.28 -14.45
CA ALA A 334 -8.88 0.99 -14.40
C ALA A 334 -8.45 -0.07 -15.44
N LEU A 335 -9.35 -0.98 -15.82
CA LEU A 335 -9.08 -2.10 -16.74
C LEU A 335 -9.41 -1.78 -18.20
N THR A 336 -10.17 -0.72 -18.47
CA THR A 336 -10.47 -0.28 -19.83
C THR A 336 -9.34 0.57 -20.38
N THR A 337 -8.90 0.28 -21.61
CA THR A 337 -8.12 1.21 -22.43
C THR A 337 -8.96 2.43 -22.71
N GLU A 338 -8.42 3.63 -22.48
CA GLU A 338 -9.11 4.89 -22.80
C GLU A 338 -9.27 5.03 -24.33
N GLU A 339 -10.31 4.42 -24.90
CA GLU A 339 -10.89 4.82 -26.17
C GLU A 339 -12.38 5.09 -25.97
N GLU A 340 -12.73 6.32 -25.60
CA GLU A 340 -14.01 6.93 -25.98
C GLU A 340 -13.83 8.45 -26.16
N GLY A 341 -13.55 8.88 -27.41
CA GLY A 341 -13.76 10.26 -27.89
C GLY A 341 -12.52 11.01 -28.40
N GLY A 342 -12.43 11.25 -29.71
CA GLY A 342 -11.26 11.75 -30.45
C GLY A 342 -10.81 13.20 -30.18
N GLY A 343 -9.53 13.45 -30.49
CA GLY A 343 -8.89 14.77 -30.52
C GLY A 343 -7.37 14.64 -30.64
N ASP A 344 -6.84 15.06 -31.79
CA ASP A 344 -5.48 14.91 -32.32
C ASP A 344 -4.33 15.51 -31.46
N GLY A 345 -3.13 14.92 -31.57
CA GLY A 345 -1.87 15.66 -31.48
C GLY A 345 -1.09 15.60 -30.16
N GLY A 346 -0.49 14.46 -29.80
CA GLY A 346 0.43 14.41 -28.66
C GLY A 346 1.20 13.12 -28.41
N GLY A 347 1.92 12.57 -29.41
CA GLY A 347 3.19 11.83 -29.27
C GLY A 347 3.43 10.73 -28.21
N GLY A 348 2.42 10.22 -27.50
CA GLY A 348 2.57 9.15 -26.50
C GLY A 348 2.22 7.78 -27.08
N ARG A 349 3.13 6.80 -26.95
CA ARG A 349 2.97 5.39 -27.38
C ARG A 349 1.53 4.88 -27.18
N GLY A 350 0.86 4.62 -28.29
CA GLY A 350 -0.55 4.24 -28.37
C GLY A 350 -0.94 3.07 -27.45
N GLY A 351 -2.12 3.21 -26.83
CA GLY A 351 -3.26 2.31 -27.06
C GLY A 351 -3.21 0.83 -26.67
N GLU A 352 -2.15 0.28 -26.06
CA GLU A 352 -2.22 -1.10 -25.55
C GLU A 352 -2.76 -1.17 -24.12
N ALA A 353 -3.70 -2.10 -23.90
CA ALA A 353 -4.31 -2.38 -22.61
C ALA A 353 -3.27 -2.88 -21.61
N LEU A 354 -3.23 -2.25 -20.44
CA LEU A 354 -2.43 -2.75 -19.33
C LEU A 354 -3.10 -4.01 -18.77
N ALA A 355 -2.43 -5.15 -18.87
CA ALA A 355 -2.79 -6.38 -18.20
C ALA A 355 -2.55 -6.23 -16.69
N LEU A 356 -3.66 -6.06 -15.96
CA LEU A 356 -3.72 -6.01 -14.50
C LEU A 356 -4.52 -7.21 -13.96
N PRO A 357 -3.92 -8.43 -13.93
CA PRO A 357 -4.63 -9.65 -13.54
C PRO A 357 -5.23 -9.62 -12.13
N GLY A 358 -4.58 -8.97 -11.16
CA GLY A 358 -5.08 -8.78 -9.80
C GLY A 358 -6.33 -7.91 -9.75
N ALA A 359 -6.28 -6.75 -10.40
CA ALA A 359 -7.44 -5.86 -10.55
C ALA A 359 -8.60 -6.55 -11.31
N ALA A 360 -8.30 -7.32 -12.36
CA ALA A 360 -9.29 -8.09 -13.11
C ALA A 360 -10.00 -9.13 -12.24
N LEU A 361 -9.24 -9.91 -11.47
CA LEU A 361 -9.79 -10.88 -10.52
C LEU A 361 -10.65 -10.20 -9.45
N CYS A 362 -10.17 -9.10 -8.86
CA CYS A 362 -10.94 -8.36 -7.87
C CYS A 362 -12.27 -7.87 -8.44
N ARG A 363 -12.27 -7.33 -9.67
CA ARG A 363 -13.48 -6.89 -10.36
C ARG A 363 -14.46 -8.04 -10.54
N GLN A 364 -13.99 -9.21 -10.97
CA GLN A 364 -14.84 -10.40 -11.14
C GLN A 364 -15.51 -10.80 -9.81
N LEU A 365 -14.77 -10.78 -8.70
CA LEU A 365 -15.33 -11.11 -7.39
C LEU A 365 -16.35 -10.08 -6.90
N PHE A 366 -16.11 -8.79 -7.10
CA PHE A 366 -17.11 -7.76 -6.80
C PHE A 366 -18.33 -7.83 -7.73
N GLN A 367 -18.16 -8.23 -9.00
CA GLN A 367 -19.27 -8.49 -9.91
C GLN A 367 -20.10 -9.68 -9.42
N ALA A 368 -19.47 -10.75 -8.96
CA ALA A 368 -20.16 -11.87 -8.33
C ALA A 368 -20.93 -11.42 -7.07
N MET A 369 -20.35 -10.54 -6.25
CA MET A 369 -21.04 -9.94 -5.09
C MET A 369 -22.32 -9.20 -5.52
N VAL A 370 -22.23 -8.33 -6.53
CA VAL A 370 -23.38 -7.60 -7.08
C VAL A 370 -24.42 -8.56 -7.66
N ALA A 371 -24.00 -9.56 -8.45
CA ALA A 371 -24.89 -10.55 -9.05
C ALA A 371 -25.65 -11.38 -8.01
N ASN A 372 -25.08 -11.58 -6.83
CA ASN A 372 -25.71 -12.26 -5.70
C ASN A 372 -26.60 -11.35 -4.83
N GLY A 373 -26.82 -10.09 -5.22
CA GLY A 373 -27.67 -9.14 -4.50
C GLY A 373 -26.97 -8.36 -3.38
N ASP A 374 -25.66 -8.58 -3.16
CA ASP A 374 -24.90 -7.95 -2.08
C ASP A 374 -24.32 -6.58 -2.47
N GLY A 375 -24.64 -6.04 -3.66
CA GLY A 375 -24.00 -4.83 -4.21
C GLY A 375 -24.10 -3.57 -3.34
N LYS A 376 -25.09 -3.50 -2.45
CA LYS A 376 -25.31 -2.39 -1.50
C LYS A 376 -24.66 -2.60 -0.13
N MET A 377 -23.97 -3.71 0.11
CA MET A 377 -23.13 -3.87 1.29
C MET A 377 -21.88 -2.99 1.19
N GLY A 378 -21.18 -2.83 2.31
CA GLY A 378 -19.83 -2.27 2.31
C GLY A 378 -18.84 -3.18 1.60
N ILE A 379 -17.72 -2.61 1.14
CA ILE A 379 -16.69 -3.34 0.38
C ILE A 379 -16.17 -4.56 1.14
N GLN A 380 -16.18 -4.53 2.47
CA GLN A 380 -15.81 -5.66 3.33
C GLN A 380 -16.71 -6.89 3.19
N GLY A 381 -17.86 -6.76 2.52
CA GLY A 381 -18.71 -7.87 2.12
C GLY A 381 -18.11 -8.76 1.03
N LEU A 382 -16.95 -8.43 0.44
CA LEU A 382 -16.22 -9.33 -0.46
C LEU A 382 -16.03 -10.74 0.14
N LEU A 383 -15.90 -10.84 1.47
CA LEU A 383 -15.84 -12.08 2.22
C LEU A 383 -17.04 -13.01 1.94
N THR A 384 -18.25 -12.48 1.68
CA THR A 384 -19.43 -13.31 1.40
C THR A 384 -19.32 -14.09 0.10
N VAL A 385 -18.56 -13.59 -0.88
CA VAL A 385 -18.28 -14.30 -2.13
C VAL A 385 -17.38 -15.49 -1.85
N LEU A 386 -16.35 -15.30 -1.04
CA LEU A 386 -15.44 -16.39 -0.66
C LEU A 386 -16.14 -17.46 0.19
N ASP A 387 -17.03 -17.06 1.11
CA ASP A 387 -17.84 -18.01 1.87
C ASP A 387 -18.72 -18.88 0.96
N ARG A 388 -19.32 -18.29 -0.07
CA ARG A 388 -20.14 -19.01 -1.07
C ARG A 388 -19.31 -19.99 -1.89
N ILE A 389 -18.15 -19.56 -2.38
CA ILE A 389 -17.26 -20.41 -3.19
C ILE A 389 -16.75 -21.59 -2.35
N ASN A 390 -16.51 -21.39 -1.06
CA ASN A 390 -15.92 -22.38 -0.16
C ASN A 390 -16.93 -23.22 0.65
N ASN A 391 -18.24 -22.97 0.50
CA ASN A 391 -19.28 -23.61 1.32
C ASN A 391 -19.00 -23.55 2.84
N ASN A 392 -18.42 -22.45 3.32
CA ASN A 392 -17.98 -22.34 4.71
C ASN A 392 -19.17 -22.32 5.69
N LYS A 393 -19.35 -23.41 6.44
CA LYS A 393 -20.12 -23.43 7.70
C LYS A 393 -19.12 -23.37 8.86
N ARG A 394 -19.18 -22.31 9.66
CA ARG A 394 -18.36 -22.19 10.88
C ARG A 394 -18.92 -23.11 11.96
N GLU A 395 -18.09 -24.00 12.50
CA GLU A 395 -18.31 -24.64 13.79
C GLU A 395 -17.24 -24.16 14.77
N PRO A 396 -17.61 -23.61 15.93
CA PRO A 396 -16.63 -23.23 16.95
C PRO A 396 -16.19 -24.46 17.76
N GLU A 397 -14.90 -24.74 17.78
CA GLU A 397 -14.32 -25.71 18.72
C GLU A 397 -13.86 -25.03 20.01
N THR A 398 -14.23 -25.60 21.14
CA THR A 398 -13.80 -25.18 22.48
C THR A 398 -12.59 -25.99 22.94
N MET A 399 -11.53 -25.31 23.35
CA MET A 399 -10.30 -25.94 23.88
C MET A 399 -10.40 -26.23 25.37
N ALA A 400 -9.84 -27.38 25.78
CA ALA A 400 -9.70 -27.80 27.18
C ALA A 400 -8.42 -27.24 27.82
N PRO A 401 -8.43 -26.93 29.13
CA PRO A 401 -7.23 -26.46 29.84
C PRO A 401 -6.32 -27.62 30.25
N SER A 402 -5.00 -27.42 30.26
CA SER A 402 -4.05 -28.35 30.91
C SER A 402 -2.76 -27.71 31.41
N ALA A 403 -2.35 -28.24 32.56
CA ALA A 403 -1.09 -28.31 33.30
C ALA A 403 0.02 -27.24 33.14
N TYR A 404 0.49 -26.80 34.31
CA TYR A 404 1.59 -25.86 34.54
C TYR A 404 2.95 -26.57 34.45
N TYR A 405 3.94 -25.94 33.81
CA TYR A 405 5.33 -26.42 33.76
C TYR A 405 6.12 -25.87 34.97
N PRO A 406 6.87 -26.71 35.72
CA PRO A 406 7.32 -26.33 37.08
C PRO A 406 8.65 -25.56 37.17
N ILE A 407 9.38 -25.31 36.07
CA ILE A 407 10.71 -24.68 36.13
C ILE A 407 10.69 -23.33 35.41
N PRO A 408 11.03 -22.18 36.02
CA PRO A 408 11.02 -20.88 35.34
C PRO A 408 12.11 -20.78 34.24
N VAL A 409 11.78 -20.12 33.13
CA VAL A 409 12.77 -19.77 32.09
C VAL A 409 13.63 -18.60 32.59
N LEU A 410 14.92 -18.83 32.78
CA LEU A 410 15.84 -17.82 33.34
C LEU A 410 17.22 -17.87 32.64
N PRO A 411 17.86 -16.70 32.41
CA PRO A 411 19.26 -16.63 32.01
C PRO A 411 20.16 -17.40 32.99
N GLY A 412 21.22 -18.02 32.46
CA GLY A 412 22.15 -18.85 33.24
C GLY A 412 21.61 -20.21 33.74
N HIS A 413 20.31 -20.49 33.58
CA HIS A 413 19.69 -21.75 34.03
C HIS A 413 19.08 -22.53 32.87
N THR A 414 18.33 -21.87 31.98
CA THR A 414 17.73 -22.52 30.82
C THR A 414 18.77 -22.75 29.72
N ARG A 415 18.88 -24.00 29.25
CA ARG A 415 19.78 -24.43 28.18
C ARG A 415 19.05 -24.38 26.84
N VAL A 416 19.53 -23.54 25.93
CA VAL A 416 18.92 -23.33 24.62
C VAL A 416 19.75 -24.02 23.55
N GLY A 417 19.10 -24.88 22.77
CA GLY A 417 19.63 -25.43 21.54
C GLY A 417 19.11 -24.68 20.31
N TRP A 418 19.94 -24.56 19.27
CA TRP A 418 19.57 -23.88 18.04
C TRP A 418 20.01 -24.63 16.79
N ILE A 419 19.08 -24.79 15.84
CA ILE A 419 19.35 -25.32 14.50
C ILE A 419 18.90 -24.31 13.45
N GLY A 420 19.80 -23.99 12.52
CA GLY A 420 19.55 -23.04 11.44
C GLY A 420 20.19 -21.68 11.70
N VAL A 421 21.47 -21.56 11.38
CA VAL A 421 22.28 -20.33 11.55
C VAL A 421 22.38 -19.53 10.24
N GLY A 422 21.29 -19.50 9.47
CA GLY A 422 21.19 -18.74 8.22
C GLY A 422 20.91 -17.24 8.45
N LEU A 423 20.44 -16.57 7.40
CA LEU A 423 20.15 -15.13 7.40
C LEU A 423 19.24 -14.69 8.57
N MET A 424 18.20 -15.47 8.85
CA MET A 424 17.26 -15.23 9.94
C MET A 424 17.75 -15.79 11.28
N GLY A 425 18.20 -17.05 11.29
CA GLY A 425 18.43 -17.73 12.56
C GLY A 425 19.70 -17.33 13.29
N PHE A 426 20.75 -16.89 12.60
CA PHE A 426 21.95 -16.36 13.26
C PHE A 426 21.65 -15.16 14.19
N PRO A 427 21.03 -14.05 13.72
CA PRO A 427 20.75 -12.92 14.60
C PRO A 427 19.78 -13.26 15.75
N MET A 428 18.86 -14.21 15.55
CA MET A 428 17.96 -14.69 16.61
C MET A 428 18.73 -15.45 17.71
N ALA A 429 19.56 -16.43 17.34
CA ALA A 429 20.39 -17.18 18.29
C ALA A 429 21.36 -16.28 19.06
N ALA A 430 22.01 -15.34 18.36
CA ALA A 430 22.94 -14.38 18.96
C ALA A 430 22.27 -13.45 19.98
N ARG A 431 20.96 -13.19 19.86
CA ARG A 431 20.19 -12.40 20.84
C ARG A 431 19.97 -13.17 22.13
N LEU A 432 19.58 -14.44 22.04
CA LEU A 432 19.41 -15.30 23.20
C LEU A 432 20.73 -15.46 23.96
N GLN A 433 21.84 -15.66 23.25
CA GLN A 433 23.17 -15.73 23.85
C GLN A 433 23.57 -14.43 24.56
N ARG A 434 23.35 -13.26 23.93
CA ARG A 434 23.61 -11.95 24.55
C ARG A 434 22.71 -11.65 25.75
N ALA A 435 21.51 -12.23 25.79
CA ALA A 435 20.61 -12.13 26.94
C ALA A 435 21.01 -13.05 28.11
N GLY A 436 22.12 -13.77 27.99
CA GLY A 436 22.69 -14.59 29.08
C GLY A 436 22.20 -16.03 29.12
N TYR A 437 21.55 -16.53 28.07
CA TYR A 437 21.19 -17.95 27.97
C TYR A 437 22.38 -18.78 27.50
N SER A 438 22.53 -19.98 28.07
CA SER A 438 23.50 -20.94 27.55
C SER A 438 23.03 -21.46 26.19
N LEU A 439 23.90 -21.39 25.17
CA LEU A 439 23.55 -21.71 23.80
C LEU A 439 24.36 -22.92 23.30
N SER A 440 23.67 -23.94 22.81
CA SER A 440 24.23 -25.01 21.99
C SER A 440 23.71 -24.86 20.56
N VAL A 441 24.54 -25.13 19.55
CA VAL A 441 24.19 -24.96 18.15
C VAL A 441 24.51 -26.20 17.35
N PHE A 442 23.63 -26.57 16.42
CA PHE A 442 23.93 -27.55 15.38
C PHE A 442 23.75 -26.90 14.00
N ALA A 443 24.74 -27.11 13.13
CA ALA A 443 24.71 -26.63 11.76
C ALA A 443 25.26 -27.71 10.83
N ARG A 444 24.53 -27.99 9.73
CA ARG A 444 25.00 -28.92 8.67
C ARG A 444 26.38 -28.55 8.14
N ASN A 445 26.69 -27.25 8.09
CA ASN A 445 28.02 -26.74 7.83
C ASN A 445 28.54 -26.04 9.10
N PRO A 446 29.41 -26.68 9.88
CA PRO A 446 29.93 -26.14 11.15
C PRO A 446 30.58 -24.76 11.04
N SER A 447 31.20 -24.45 9.89
CA SER A 447 31.84 -23.14 9.67
C SER A 447 30.87 -21.97 9.80
N LYS A 448 29.58 -22.18 9.50
CA LYS A 448 28.54 -21.14 9.64
C LYS A 448 28.18 -20.84 11.09
N ALA A 449 28.48 -21.75 12.02
CA ALA A 449 28.24 -21.56 13.46
C ALA A 449 29.42 -20.89 14.17
N LEU A 450 30.56 -20.70 13.49
CA LEU A 450 31.81 -20.22 14.08
C LEU A 450 31.65 -18.91 14.89
N PRO A 451 30.89 -17.89 14.44
CA PRO A 451 30.76 -16.66 15.22
C PRO A 451 29.99 -16.87 16.54
N LEU A 452 29.02 -17.80 16.59
CA LEU A 452 28.31 -18.15 17.82
C LEU A 452 29.20 -18.94 18.77
N THR A 453 30.01 -19.86 18.25
CA THR A 453 30.94 -20.65 19.06
C THR A 453 32.08 -19.81 19.63
N GLN A 454 32.59 -18.83 18.86
CA GLN A 454 33.57 -17.85 19.35
C GLN A 454 32.98 -16.96 20.46
N ALA A 455 31.68 -16.72 20.45
CA ALA A 455 30.96 -16.03 21.52
C ALA A 455 30.60 -16.94 22.72
N GLY A 456 31.03 -18.21 22.71
CA GLY A 456 30.84 -19.15 23.83
C GLY A 456 29.74 -20.20 23.65
N ALA A 457 29.15 -20.34 22.46
CA ALA A 457 28.17 -21.39 22.20
C ALA A 457 28.84 -22.77 22.02
N ARG A 458 28.20 -23.85 22.50
CA ARG A 458 28.66 -25.23 22.28
C ARG A 458 28.25 -25.71 20.89
N LEU A 459 29.18 -26.24 20.10
CA LEU A 459 28.84 -26.92 18.85
C LEU A 459 28.44 -28.38 19.14
N ALA A 460 27.23 -28.76 18.74
CA ALA A 460 26.72 -30.13 18.87
C ALA A 460 27.09 -31.00 17.66
N ALA A 461 27.32 -32.29 17.90
CA ALA A 461 27.71 -33.25 16.86
C ALA A 461 26.53 -33.74 16.00
N SER A 462 25.33 -33.75 16.57
CA SER A 462 24.09 -34.14 15.89
C SER A 462 22.86 -33.48 16.54
N PRO A 463 21.66 -33.54 15.92
CA PRO A 463 20.43 -33.06 16.54
C PRO A 463 20.15 -33.76 17.89
N ALA A 464 20.34 -35.08 18.00
CA ALA A 464 20.18 -35.78 19.27
C ALA A 464 21.18 -35.31 20.34
N ASP A 465 22.46 -35.09 19.98
CA ASP A 465 23.44 -34.50 20.90
C ASP A 465 23.04 -33.10 21.35
N LEU A 466 22.52 -32.28 20.43
CA LEU A 466 22.00 -30.94 20.77
C LEU A 466 20.86 -31.04 21.79
N ALA A 467 19.90 -31.93 21.56
CA ALA A 467 18.75 -32.11 22.42
C ALA A 467 19.12 -32.62 23.83
N ARG A 468 20.09 -33.53 23.98
CA ARG A 468 20.56 -34.00 25.30
C ARG A 468 21.15 -32.88 26.19
N HIS A 469 21.62 -31.81 25.57
CA HIS A 469 22.25 -30.68 26.26
C HIS A 469 21.37 -29.42 26.30
N SER A 470 20.08 -29.55 25.97
CA SER A 470 19.14 -28.44 25.87
C SER A 470 17.83 -28.74 26.60
N ASP A 471 17.22 -27.72 27.18
CA ASP A 471 15.84 -27.78 27.71
C ASP A 471 14.84 -27.36 26.61
N VAL A 472 15.25 -26.41 25.77
CA VAL A 472 14.49 -25.91 24.63
C VAL A 472 15.36 -25.95 23.39
N VAL A 473 14.86 -26.48 22.27
CA VAL A 473 15.56 -26.43 20.97
C VAL A 473 14.71 -25.71 19.94
N PHE A 474 15.27 -24.68 19.32
CA PHE A 474 14.65 -23.96 18.21
C PHE A 474 15.16 -24.48 16.86
N THR A 475 14.26 -24.62 15.89
CA THR A 475 14.59 -24.90 14.48
C THR A 475 14.13 -23.76 13.59
N ILE A 476 15.00 -23.28 12.69
CA ILE A 476 14.62 -22.36 11.60
C ILE A 476 15.37 -22.71 10.32
N VAL A 477 14.73 -23.50 9.45
CA VAL A 477 15.35 -24.10 8.27
C VAL A 477 14.55 -23.78 7.00
N SER A 478 14.98 -24.31 5.85
CA SER A 478 14.42 -23.92 4.55
C SER A 478 13.09 -24.63 4.23
N HIS A 479 13.04 -25.95 4.47
CA HIS A 479 11.94 -26.80 4.01
C HIS A 479 11.31 -27.63 5.14
N PRO A 480 10.01 -27.96 5.05
CA PRO A 480 9.34 -28.82 6.02
C PRO A 480 9.98 -30.21 6.14
N SER A 481 10.55 -30.74 5.06
CA SER A 481 11.30 -32.01 5.07
C SER A 481 12.56 -31.97 5.94
N ASP A 482 13.26 -30.83 5.99
CA ASP A 482 14.38 -30.62 6.90
C ASP A 482 13.88 -30.63 8.35
N VAL A 483 12.76 -29.96 8.65
CA VAL A 483 12.15 -29.95 9.99
C VAL A 483 11.80 -31.37 10.42
N ARG A 484 11.10 -32.13 9.57
CA ARG A 484 10.73 -33.52 9.83
C ARG A 484 11.96 -34.39 10.10
N SER A 485 12.99 -34.28 9.28
CA SER A 485 14.22 -35.06 9.42
C SER A 485 14.99 -34.73 10.70
N LEU A 486 15.08 -33.44 11.05
CA LEU A 486 15.77 -32.98 12.26
C LEU A 486 15.02 -33.35 13.55
N THR A 487 13.70 -33.46 13.50
CA THR A 487 12.86 -33.70 14.68
C THR A 487 12.53 -35.18 14.87
N LEU A 488 12.00 -35.84 13.83
CA LEU A 488 11.47 -37.21 13.86
C LEU A 488 12.45 -38.26 13.31
N GLY A 489 13.57 -37.85 12.72
CA GLY A 489 14.56 -38.77 12.19
C GLY A 489 15.21 -39.66 13.26
N PRO A 490 15.92 -40.74 12.86
CA PRO A 490 16.52 -41.70 13.80
C PRO A 490 17.50 -41.08 14.82
N ASP A 491 18.24 -40.04 14.41
CA ASP A 491 19.13 -39.23 15.27
C ASP A 491 18.59 -37.79 15.46
N GLY A 492 17.26 -37.67 15.40
CA GLY A 492 16.53 -36.41 15.51
C GLY A 492 16.35 -35.94 16.96
N LEU A 493 15.85 -34.72 17.14
CA LEU A 493 15.68 -34.08 18.44
C LEU A 493 14.90 -34.93 19.44
N LEU A 494 13.82 -35.60 18.99
CA LEU A 494 12.98 -36.40 19.87
C LEU A 494 13.59 -37.74 20.29
N SER A 495 14.77 -38.10 19.80
CA SER A 495 15.49 -39.32 20.23
C SER A 495 16.28 -39.14 21.54
N ALA A 496 16.41 -37.92 22.05
CA ALA A 496 17.27 -37.59 23.19
C ALA A 496 16.69 -37.96 24.58
N GLY A 497 15.40 -38.27 24.68
CA GLY A 497 14.71 -38.57 25.94
C GLY A 497 13.64 -37.53 26.34
N PRO A 498 12.92 -37.75 27.45
CA PRO A 498 11.82 -36.88 27.91
C PRO A 498 12.34 -35.53 28.41
N GLY A 499 11.45 -34.54 28.53
CA GLY A 499 11.77 -33.23 29.12
C GLY A 499 12.07 -32.12 28.11
N LEU A 500 12.26 -32.45 26.82
CA LEU A 500 12.61 -31.48 25.79
C LEU A 500 11.40 -30.67 25.31
N VAL A 501 11.59 -29.37 25.09
CA VAL A 501 10.65 -28.53 24.33
C VAL A 501 11.24 -28.20 22.95
N VAL A 502 10.60 -28.66 21.89
CA VAL A 502 10.98 -28.34 20.50
C VAL A 502 10.14 -27.19 19.99
N VAL A 503 10.78 -26.18 19.40
CA VAL A 503 10.10 -25.01 18.84
C VAL A 503 10.46 -24.85 17.37
N ASP A 504 9.52 -25.09 16.46
CA ASP A 504 9.74 -24.89 15.02
C ASP A 504 9.35 -23.48 14.59
N MET A 505 10.35 -22.67 14.23
CA MET A 505 10.19 -21.30 13.72
C MET A 505 10.17 -21.25 12.18
N THR A 506 10.23 -22.41 11.53
CA THR A 506 10.18 -22.55 10.07
C THR A 506 8.73 -22.42 9.59
N THR A 507 8.50 -21.81 8.42
CA THR A 507 7.19 -21.98 7.76
C THR A 507 7.09 -23.42 7.23
N SER A 508 6.15 -24.17 7.80
CA SER A 508 5.93 -25.60 7.60
C SER A 508 4.43 -25.93 7.43
N PHE A 509 4.12 -27.18 7.11
CA PHE A 509 2.74 -27.65 7.05
C PHE A 509 2.12 -27.73 8.46
N PRO A 510 0.85 -27.30 8.63
CA PRO A 510 0.12 -27.50 9.88
C PRO A 510 0.02 -28.98 10.29
N ALA A 511 -0.14 -29.90 9.33
CA ALA A 511 -0.18 -31.33 9.57
C ALA A 511 1.13 -31.86 10.19
N LEU A 512 2.28 -31.42 9.66
CA LEU A 512 3.59 -31.77 10.22
C LEU A 512 3.76 -31.23 11.65
N ALA A 513 3.27 -30.02 11.94
CA ALA A 513 3.31 -29.48 13.31
C ALA A 513 2.48 -30.35 14.28
N ARG A 514 1.30 -30.83 13.86
CA ARG A 514 0.49 -31.77 14.65
C ARG A 514 1.17 -33.13 14.83
N GLU A 515 1.78 -33.67 13.76
CA GLU A 515 2.58 -34.90 13.82
C GLU A 515 3.72 -34.78 14.85
N ILE A 516 4.50 -33.69 14.79
CA ILE A 516 5.60 -33.43 15.72
C ILE A 516 5.08 -33.28 17.16
N ALA A 517 3.96 -32.57 17.37
CA ALA A 517 3.36 -32.42 18.69
C ALA A 517 2.92 -33.76 19.29
N ALA A 518 2.28 -34.62 18.49
CA ALA A 518 1.89 -35.97 18.92
C ALA A 518 3.12 -36.85 19.23
N ALA A 519 4.14 -36.81 18.37
CA ALA A 519 5.38 -37.56 18.57
C ALA A 519 6.22 -37.08 19.76
N ALA A 520 6.19 -35.78 20.07
CA ALA A 520 6.82 -35.21 21.25
C ALA A 520 6.08 -35.67 22.51
N ARG A 521 4.74 -35.62 22.49
CA ARG A 521 3.89 -36.05 23.61
C ARG A 521 4.11 -37.50 23.99
N SER A 522 4.17 -38.41 23.01
CA SER A 522 4.39 -39.84 23.27
C SER A 522 5.75 -40.15 23.90
N ARG A 523 6.69 -39.20 23.88
CA ARG A 523 8.04 -39.33 24.43
C ARG A 523 8.26 -38.48 25.69
N GLY A 524 7.20 -37.89 26.25
CA GLY A 524 7.32 -37.00 27.41
C GLY A 524 8.01 -35.66 27.09
N CYS A 525 7.90 -35.22 25.84
CA CYS A 525 8.39 -33.93 25.34
C CYS A 525 7.21 -33.03 24.94
N TRP A 526 7.52 -31.79 24.58
CA TRP A 526 6.57 -30.78 24.11
C TRP A 526 7.02 -30.22 22.76
N ALA A 527 6.07 -29.80 21.93
CA ALA A 527 6.37 -29.09 20.69
C ALA A 527 5.50 -27.85 20.53
N VAL A 528 6.08 -26.80 19.94
CA VAL A 528 5.40 -25.56 19.58
C VAL A 528 5.79 -25.20 18.15
N ASP A 529 4.82 -25.04 17.26
CA ASP A 529 5.06 -24.39 15.97
C ASP A 529 4.95 -22.88 16.16
N ALA A 530 6.04 -22.17 15.91
CA ALA A 530 6.18 -20.73 16.15
C ALA A 530 6.75 -19.97 14.94
N PRO A 531 6.24 -20.16 13.71
CA PRO A 531 6.77 -19.45 12.55
C PRO A 531 6.74 -17.93 12.71
N VAL A 532 7.68 -17.26 12.04
CA VAL A 532 7.93 -15.82 12.25
C VAL A 532 7.65 -14.94 11.03
N SER A 533 7.38 -13.66 11.25
CA SER A 533 7.24 -12.63 10.22
C SER A 533 8.04 -11.37 10.60
N GLY A 534 8.57 -10.64 9.61
CA GLY A 534 9.39 -9.43 9.82
C GLY A 534 10.74 -9.39 9.09
N ALA A 535 11.06 -10.42 8.30
CA ALA A 535 12.29 -10.50 7.50
C ALA A 535 13.60 -10.37 8.33
N ASP A 536 14.74 -10.27 7.65
CA ASP A 536 16.06 -10.26 8.28
C ASP A 536 16.27 -9.03 9.17
N ALA A 537 15.71 -7.89 8.78
CA ALA A 537 15.67 -6.67 9.60
C ALA A 537 14.99 -6.94 10.94
N GLY A 538 13.76 -7.49 10.95
CA GLY A 538 13.04 -7.81 12.18
C GLY A 538 13.81 -8.78 13.10
N ALA A 539 14.50 -9.77 12.52
CA ALA A 539 15.32 -10.71 13.28
C ALA A 539 16.54 -10.03 13.93
N LYS A 540 17.26 -9.19 13.17
CA LYS A 540 18.39 -8.40 13.69
C LYS A 540 17.95 -7.45 14.78
N GLU A 541 16.74 -6.94 14.69
CA GLU A 541 16.20 -5.90 15.55
C GLU A 541 15.38 -6.41 16.75
N GLY A 542 15.00 -7.68 16.76
CA GLY A 542 14.20 -8.29 17.82
C GLY A 542 12.74 -7.86 17.78
N ARG A 543 12.22 -7.65 16.57
CA ARG A 543 10.87 -7.12 16.32
C ARG A 543 9.99 -8.09 15.54
N LEU A 544 10.34 -9.37 15.51
CA LEU A 544 9.58 -10.36 14.74
C LEU A 544 8.16 -10.51 15.30
N ALA A 545 7.17 -10.73 14.45
CA ALA A 545 5.92 -11.33 14.89
C ALA A 545 6.13 -12.85 14.97
N ILE A 546 5.77 -13.46 16.10
CA ILE A 546 5.95 -14.90 16.35
C ILE A 546 4.56 -15.52 16.54
N PHE A 547 4.15 -16.42 15.65
CA PHE A 547 2.83 -17.04 15.66
C PHE A 547 2.89 -18.41 16.33
N ALA A 548 2.59 -18.51 17.62
CA ALA A 548 2.79 -19.73 18.41
C ALA A 548 1.53 -20.61 18.47
N GLY A 549 1.57 -21.78 17.85
CA GLY A 549 0.64 -22.89 18.02
C GLY A 549 1.18 -23.91 19.02
N GLY A 550 0.36 -24.32 19.98
CA GLY A 550 0.74 -25.32 20.97
C GLY A 550 -0.05 -25.20 22.27
N GLU A 551 0.33 -26.01 23.24
CA GLU A 551 -0.28 -25.95 24.57
C GLU A 551 -0.04 -24.60 25.23
N GLU A 552 -1.12 -24.03 25.79
CA GLU A 552 -1.10 -22.68 26.37
C GLU A 552 -0.03 -22.51 27.46
N GLY A 553 0.08 -23.49 28.36
CA GLY A 553 1.09 -23.48 29.42
C GLY A 553 2.52 -23.43 28.87
N VAL A 554 2.80 -24.14 27.78
CA VAL A 554 4.13 -24.18 27.13
C VAL A 554 4.42 -22.89 26.41
N VAL A 555 3.46 -22.37 25.64
CA VAL A 555 3.62 -21.13 24.89
C VAL A 555 3.84 -19.96 25.85
N LYS A 556 3.10 -19.91 26.96
CA LYS A 556 3.27 -18.93 28.03
C LYS A 556 4.62 -19.10 28.74
N TRP A 557 5.05 -20.33 28.95
CA TRP A 557 6.36 -20.62 29.55
C TRP A 557 7.52 -20.14 28.66
N LEU A 558 7.39 -20.25 27.34
CA LEU A 558 8.39 -19.80 26.36
C LEU A 558 8.43 -18.27 26.16
N THR A 559 7.47 -17.51 26.69
CA THR A 559 7.36 -16.06 26.47
C THR A 559 8.65 -15.28 26.73
N PRO A 560 9.44 -15.53 27.80
CA PRO A 560 10.70 -14.82 28.02
C PRO A 560 11.74 -15.01 26.91
N LEU A 561 11.75 -16.17 26.23
CA LEU A 561 12.62 -16.40 25.07
C LEU A 561 12.07 -15.72 23.81
N PHE A 562 10.75 -15.76 23.61
CA PHE A 562 10.12 -15.11 22.48
C PHE A 562 10.29 -13.58 22.50
N GLU A 563 10.11 -12.94 23.66
CA GLU A 563 10.20 -11.49 23.82
C GLU A 563 11.59 -10.90 23.50
N ILE A 564 12.64 -11.73 23.54
CA ILE A 564 14.00 -11.34 23.13
C ILE A 564 14.11 -11.23 21.59
N MET A 565 13.32 -12.01 20.88
CA MET A 565 13.34 -12.12 19.42
C MET A 565 12.21 -11.33 18.75
N GLY A 566 11.12 -11.07 19.45
CA GLY A 566 9.94 -10.42 18.89
C GLY A 566 8.72 -10.45 19.79
N LYS A 567 7.54 -10.24 19.21
CA LYS A 567 6.25 -10.23 19.89
C LYS A 567 5.51 -11.56 19.65
N PRO A 568 5.38 -12.42 20.68
CA PRO A 568 4.61 -13.65 20.57
C PRO A 568 3.10 -13.40 20.55
N ALA A 569 2.40 -14.20 19.75
CA ALA A 569 0.95 -14.30 19.75
C ALA A 569 0.56 -15.78 19.71
N ARG A 570 -0.20 -16.23 20.71
CA ARG A 570 -0.74 -17.60 20.73
C ARG A 570 -1.88 -17.71 19.72
N MET A 571 -1.83 -18.74 18.87
CA MET A 571 -2.78 -18.94 17.76
C MET A 571 -3.74 -20.12 17.98
N GLY A 572 -3.52 -20.91 19.04
CA GLY A 572 -4.31 -22.12 19.33
C GLY A 572 -3.41 -23.29 19.66
N GLY A 573 -3.88 -24.51 19.38
CA GLY A 573 -3.12 -25.75 19.52
C GLY A 573 -2.04 -25.93 18.45
N ALA A 574 -1.47 -27.13 18.37
CA ALA A 574 -0.45 -27.45 17.38
C ALA A 574 -0.96 -27.27 15.94
N GLY A 575 -0.15 -26.66 15.08
CA GLY A 575 -0.46 -26.32 13.70
C GLY A 575 -1.16 -24.98 13.52
N CYS A 576 -1.71 -24.37 14.58
CA CYS A 576 -2.35 -23.06 14.49
C CYS A 576 -1.34 -21.93 14.21
N GLY A 577 -0.09 -22.05 14.66
CA GLY A 577 0.97 -21.10 14.34
C GLY A 577 1.30 -21.12 12.84
N GLN A 578 1.42 -22.30 12.25
CA GLN A 578 1.59 -22.48 10.80
C GLN A 578 0.41 -21.93 10.00
N HIS A 579 -0.83 -22.24 10.38
CA HIS A 579 -2.01 -21.65 9.73
C HIS A 579 -1.99 -20.12 9.79
N ALA A 580 -1.67 -19.53 10.94
CA ALA A 580 -1.59 -18.07 11.07
C ALA A 580 -0.48 -17.48 10.17
N LYS A 581 0.67 -18.16 10.06
CA LYS A 581 1.73 -17.74 9.14
C LYS A 581 1.29 -17.77 7.68
N LEU A 582 0.64 -18.85 7.24
CA LEU A 582 0.14 -18.98 5.87
C LEU A 582 -0.90 -17.90 5.54
N ALA A 583 -1.85 -17.66 6.46
CA ALA A 583 -2.82 -16.58 6.34
C ALA A 583 -2.15 -15.20 6.28
N ASN A 584 -1.10 -14.96 7.08
CA ASN A 584 -0.29 -13.74 6.99
C ASN A 584 0.37 -13.59 5.61
N GLN A 585 0.86 -14.68 5.00
CA GLN A 585 1.44 -14.64 3.66
C GLN A 585 0.40 -14.29 2.59
N ILE A 586 -0.82 -14.81 2.67
CA ILE A 586 -1.93 -14.47 1.76
C ILE A 586 -2.19 -12.96 1.75
N VAL A 587 -2.29 -12.32 2.92
CA VAL A 587 -2.45 -10.85 3.01
C VAL A 587 -1.25 -10.13 2.39
N GLY A 588 -0.02 -10.55 2.75
CA GLY A 588 1.19 -9.87 2.31
C GLY A 588 1.37 -9.87 0.79
N VAL A 589 1.12 -10.99 0.13
CA VAL A 589 1.30 -11.08 -1.34
C VAL A 589 0.23 -10.30 -2.09
N ALA A 590 -1.00 -10.23 -1.58
CA ALA A 590 -2.06 -9.43 -2.18
C ALA A 590 -1.75 -7.93 -2.09
N ASN A 591 -1.23 -7.47 -0.94
CA ASN A 591 -0.79 -6.08 -0.77
C ASN A 591 0.33 -5.71 -1.76
N LEU A 592 1.29 -6.62 -2.00
CA LEU A 592 2.36 -6.40 -2.99
C LEU A 592 1.81 -6.35 -4.41
N LEU A 593 0.95 -7.30 -4.78
CA LEU A 593 0.33 -7.35 -6.11
C LEU A 593 -0.42 -6.05 -6.41
N GLY A 594 -1.29 -5.60 -5.50
CA GLY A 594 -2.04 -4.36 -5.67
C GLY A 594 -1.14 -3.14 -5.83
N MET A 595 -0.08 -3.03 -5.02
CA MET A 595 0.89 -1.95 -5.15
C MET A 595 1.65 -2.01 -6.49
N SER A 596 2.11 -3.19 -6.91
CA SER A 596 2.85 -3.35 -8.16
C SER A 596 2.00 -2.98 -9.38
N GLU A 597 0.75 -3.46 -9.43
CA GLU A 597 -0.19 -3.10 -10.50
C GLU A 597 -0.53 -1.61 -10.50
N ALA A 598 -0.73 -1.02 -9.32
CA ALA A 598 -1.02 0.41 -9.20
C ALA A 598 0.17 1.28 -9.63
N LEU A 599 1.41 0.88 -9.32
CA LEU A 599 2.62 1.59 -9.77
C LEU A 599 2.78 1.53 -11.29
N MET A 600 2.52 0.37 -11.90
CA MET A 600 2.52 0.25 -13.36
C MET A 600 1.43 1.11 -14.00
N PHE A 601 0.21 1.02 -13.48
CA PHE A 601 -0.91 1.82 -13.97
C PHE A 601 -0.61 3.33 -13.84
N ALA A 602 -0.14 3.77 -12.67
CA ALA A 602 0.22 5.17 -12.43
C ALA A 602 1.33 5.65 -13.38
N GLY A 603 2.37 4.84 -13.58
CA GLY A 603 3.45 5.15 -14.52
C GLY A 603 2.97 5.24 -15.97
N ARG A 604 2.12 4.30 -16.42
CA ARG A 604 1.53 4.32 -17.77
C ARG A 604 0.59 5.52 -17.98
N ALA A 605 -0.09 5.96 -16.93
CA ALA A 605 -0.92 7.15 -16.90
C ALA A 605 -0.12 8.48 -16.85
N GLY A 606 1.21 8.43 -16.78
CA GLY A 606 2.06 9.62 -16.73
C GLY A 606 2.12 10.30 -15.37
N LEU A 607 1.71 9.63 -14.29
CA LEU A 607 1.88 10.13 -12.93
C LEU A 607 3.32 9.97 -12.45
N ASP A 608 3.79 10.89 -11.60
CA ASP A 608 5.02 10.68 -10.86
C ASP A 608 4.83 9.56 -9.82
N PRO A 609 5.55 8.43 -9.92
CA PRO A 609 5.33 7.30 -9.01
C PRO A 609 5.63 7.62 -7.54
N GLY A 610 6.60 8.52 -7.28
CA GLY A 610 6.95 8.95 -5.93
C GLY A 610 5.84 9.76 -5.26
N ALA A 611 5.32 10.77 -5.97
CA ALA A 611 4.20 11.60 -5.54
C ALA A 611 2.92 10.77 -5.37
N PHE A 612 2.67 9.85 -6.32
CA PHE A 612 1.56 8.90 -6.21
C PHE A 612 1.66 8.08 -4.91
N LEU A 613 2.81 7.43 -4.66
CA LEU A 613 3.03 6.66 -3.43
C LEU A 613 2.86 7.51 -2.17
N ALA A 614 3.41 8.72 -2.15
CA ALA A 614 3.31 9.63 -1.02
C ALA A 614 1.85 10.01 -0.71
N ALA A 615 1.03 10.20 -1.75
CA ALA A 615 -0.37 10.56 -1.61
C ALA A 615 -1.24 9.40 -1.11
N VAL A 616 -1.04 8.19 -1.67
CA VAL A 616 -1.88 7.04 -1.34
C VAL A 616 -1.53 6.38 -0.01
N ARG A 617 -0.28 6.54 0.47
CA ARG A 617 0.21 5.95 1.74
C ARG A 617 -0.64 6.36 2.95
N ALA A 618 -1.13 7.60 2.97
CA ALA A 618 -1.99 8.11 4.05
C ALA A 618 -3.48 7.76 3.87
N GLY A 619 -3.87 7.29 2.68
CA GLY A 619 -5.24 6.93 2.33
C GLY A 619 -5.57 5.47 2.62
N ALA A 620 -6.73 5.01 2.13
CA ALA A 620 -7.20 3.64 2.33
C ALA A 620 -6.29 2.57 1.69
N ALA A 621 -5.46 2.95 0.72
CA ALA A 621 -4.52 2.06 0.03
C ALA A 621 -3.25 1.74 0.85
N GLY A 622 -2.96 2.50 1.91
CA GLY A 622 -1.72 2.35 2.68
C GLY A 622 -1.52 0.95 3.27
N SER A 623 -0.27 0.46 3.24
CA SER A 623 0.14 -0.80 3.87
C SER A 623 1.59 -0.75 4.36
N ARG A 624 1.94 -1.63 5.30
CA ARG A 624 3.33 -1.74 5.79
C ARG A 624 4.30 -2.16 4.69
N LEU A 625 3.87 -3.02 3.76
CA LEU A 625 4.70 -3.40 2.60
C LEU A 625 4.91 -2.22 1.64
N MET A 626 3.94 -1.32 1.51
CA MET A 626 4.13 -0.09 0.75
C MET A 626 5.16 0.84 1.40
N GLU A 627 5.15 0.95 2.73
CA GLU A 627 6.18 1.69 3.47
C GLU A 627 7.58 1.09 3.30
N LEU A 628 7.68 -0.24 3.32
CA LEU A 628 8.96 -0.95 3.23
C LEU A 628 9.53 -1.02 1.81
N PHE A 629 8.67 -1.18 0.79
CA PHE A 629 9.09 -1.55 -0.56
C PHE A 629 8.67 -0.58 -1.65
N GLY A 630 7.73 0.34 -1.41
CA GLY A 630 7.23 1.24 -2.44
C GLY A 630 8.33 2.10 -3.08
N GLU A 631 9.13 2.77 -2.24
CA GLU A 631 10.26 3.59 -2.72
C GLU A 631 11.33 2.74 -3.42
N LYS A 632 11.57 1.52 -2.93
CA LYS A 632 12.50 0.57 -3.56
C LYS A 632 12.02 0.12 -4.94
N MET A 633 10.72 -0.15 -5.10
CA MET A 633 10.13 -0.48 -6.39
C MET A 633 10.30 0.68 -7.39
N VAL A 634 10.05 1.93 -6.95
CA VAL A 634 10.25 3.13 -7.78
C VAL A 634 11.72 3.31 -8.17
N ALA A 635 12.64 3.11 -7.22
CA ALA A 635 14.08 3.17 -7.46
C ALA A 635 14.65 1.94 -8.19
N ARG A 636 13.83 0.91 -8.46
CA ARG A 636 14.25 -0.40 -8.99
C ARG A 636 15.31 -1.12 -8.16
N ASP A 637 15.35 -0.88 -6.85
CA ASP A 637 16.17 -1.65 -5.91
C ASP A 637 15.43 -2.94 -5.54
N PHE A 638 15.78 -4.05 -6.18
CA PHE A 638 15.22 -5.39 -5.90
C PHE A 638 16.12 -6.27 -5.02
N ALA A 639 17.06 -5.68 -4.28
CA ALA A 639 17.90 -6.42 -3.36
C ALA A 639 17.05 -7.18 -2.30
N PRO A 640 17.39 -8.43 -1.97
CA PRO A 640 16.54 -9.27 -1.13
C PRO A 640 16.61 -8.88 0.35
N GLY A 641 15.43 -8.64 0.96
CA GLY A 641 15.20 -8.78 2.41
C GLY A 641 14.61 -10.15 2.80
N GLY A 642 14.24 -10.95 1.78
CA GLY A 642 13.72 -12.31 1.84
C GLY A 642 13.53 -12.81 0.41
N PHE A 643 13.82 -14.08 0.13
CA PHE A 643 13.81 -14.62 -1.23
C PHE A 643 12.39 -14.93 -1.72
N SER A 644 12.11 -14.54 -2.96
CA SER A 644 10.81 -14.73 -3.61
C SER A 644 10.44 -16.21 -3.78
N GLU A 645 11.42 -17.10 -3.91
CA GLU A 645 11.19 -18.56 -3.98
C GLU A 645 10.47 -19.12 -2.74
N TYR A 646 10.67 -18.53 -1.56
CA TYR A 646 9.99 -18.99 -0.35
C TYR A 646 8.49 -18.66 -0.35
N LEU A 647 8.07 -17.61 -1.08
CA LEU A 647 6.65 -17.32 -1.26
C LEU A 647 5.95 -18.37 -2.12
N VAL A 648 6.63 -18.92 -3.12
CA VAL A 648 6.09 -20.03 -3.93
C VAL A 648 5.83 -21.24 -3.04
N LYS A 649 6.76 -21.55 -2.14
CA LYS A 649 6.62 -22.62 -1.14
C LYS A 649 5.42 -22.34 -0.21
N ASP A 650 5.41 -21.18 0.45
CA ASP A 650 4.41 -20.84 1.46
C ASP A 650 2.99 -20.79 0.87
N LEU A 651 2.80 -20.14 -0.29
CA LEU A 651 1.51 -20.13 -0.97
C LEU A 651 1.13 -21.51 -1.50
N GLY A 652 2.10 -22.34 -1.89
CA GLY A 652 1.87 -23.74 -2.21
C GLY A 652 1.20 -24.46 -1.04
N MET A 653 1.77 -24.35 0.16
CA MET A 653 1.22 -24.98 1.37
C MET A 653 -0.18 -24.47 1.74
N ALA A 654 -0.48 -23.19 1.48
CA ALA A 654 -1.81 -22.63 1.72
C ALA A 654 -2.88 -23.11 0.74
N LEU A 655 -2.48 -23.55 -0.46
CA LEU A 655 -3.37 -23.94 -1.56
C LEU A 655 -3.55 -25.46 -1.70
N THR A 656 -2.68 -26.26 -1.09
CA THR A 656 -2.76 -27.72 -1.10
C THR A 656 -3.76 -28.22 -0.04
N THR A 657 -4.48 -29.31 -0.32
CA THR A 657 -5.31 -29.99 0.69
C THR A 657 -4.46 -30.72 1.71
N GLU A 658 -4.97 -30.94 2.92
CA GLU A 658 -4.31 -31.80 3.91
C GLU A 658 -4.22 -33.27 3.42
N GLU A 659 -5.12 -33.70 2.52
CA GLU A 659 -5.21 -35.08 1.98
C GLU A 659 -4.21 -35.37 0.84
N GLU A 660 -3.83 -34.39 0.00
CA GLU A 660 -2.87 -34.59 -1.10
C GLU A 660 -1.44 -34.95 -0.62
N GLU A 661 -1.17 -34.81 0.68
CA GLU A 661 0.09 -35.21 1.31
C GLU A 661 0.05 -36.61 1.93
N GLU A 662 -1.10 -37.08 2.44
CA GLU A 662 -1.24 -38.45 2.97
C GLU A 662 -1.10 -39.51 1.87
N ASP A 663 -1.62 -39.22 0.66
CA ASP A 663 -1.52 -40.11 -0.50
C ASP A 663 -0.10 -40.27 -1.09
N ARG A 664 0.87 -39.44 -0.65
CA ARG A 664 2.29 -39.63 -0.97
C ARG A 664 3.03 -40.50 0.06
N GLY A 665 2.34 -40.99 1.10
CA GLY A 665 2.95 -41.63 2.27
C GLY A 665 2.36 -42.95 2.76
N GLY A 666 1.20 -43.44 2.30
CA GLY A 666 0.70 -44.76 2.71
C GLY A 666 -0.78 -45.04 2.42
N ASP A 667 -1.08 -46.34 2.27
CA ASP A 667 -2.32 -46.96 1.78
C ASP A 667 -3.62 -46.59 2.54
N GLY A 668 -4.61 -46.11 1.78
CA GLY A 668 -6.01 -46.56 1.84
C GLY A 668 -6.78 -46.41 3.15
N GLY A 669 -7.29 -45.22 3.44
CA GLY A 669 -8.29 -45.00 4.48
C GLY A 669 -9.26 -43.87 4.14
N GLY A 670 -10.44 -44.20 3.61
CA GLY A 670 -11.47 -43.21 3.23
C GLY A 670 -11.98 -42.37 4.40
N GLY A 671 -11.47 -41.14 4.52
CA GLY A 671 -12.01 -40.05 5.32
C GLY A 671 -12.87 -39.11 4.47
N ARG A 672 -13.90 -38.50 5.06
CA ARG A 672 -14.83 -37.59 4.36
C ARG A 672 -14.08 -36.35 3.85
N GLY A 673 -14.01 -36.23 2.51
CA GLY A 673 -13.24 -35.22 1.77
C GLY A 673 -13.35 -33.79 2.31
N GLY A 674 -12.23 -33.29 2.83
CA GLY A 674 -12.05 -31.86 3.06
C GLY A 674 -11.75 -31.16 1.74
N THR A 675 -12.76 -30.54 1.12
CA THR A 675 -12.54 -29.75 -0.10
C THR A 675 -11.52 -28.64 0.14
N ALA A 676 -10.51 -28.53 -0.73
CA ALA A 676 -9.51 -27.46 -0.72
C ALA A 676 -10.18 -26.08 -0.64
N LEU A 677 -9.63 -25.17 0.18
CA LEU A 677 -10.11 -23.80 0.17
C LEU A 677 -9.73 -23.14 -1.16
N VAL A 678 -10.73 -22.69 -1.89
CA VAL A 678 -10.57 -21.92 -3.12
C VAL A 678 -10.17 -20.49 -2.76
N LEU A 679 -8.89 -20.20 -3.01
CA LEU A 679 -8.22 -18.91 -2.75
C LEU A 679 -7.68 -18.34 -4.07
N PRO A 680 -8.53 -17.76 -4.93
CA PRO A 680 -8.12 -17.32 -6.26
C PRO A 680 -7.03 -16.24 -6.26
N GLY A 681 -7.01 -15.33 -5.28
CA GLY A 681 -5.99 -14.30 -5.12
C GLY A 681 -4.64 -14.89 -4.76
N ALA A 682 -4.59 -15.74 -3.74
CA ALA A 682 -3.39 -16.47 -3.36
C ALA A 682 -2.86 -17.35 -4.51
N ALA A 683 -3.74 -18.00 -5.26
CA ALA A 683 -3.39 -18.79 -6.44
C ALA A 683 -2.75 -17.95 -7.55
N LEU A 684 -3.33 -16.79 -7.87
CA LEU A 684 -2.77 -15.84 -8.83
C LEU A 684 -1.39 -15.34 -8.38
N CYS A 685 -1.26 -14.91 -7.12
CA CYS A 685 0.03 -14.47 -6.58
C CYS A 685 1.10 -15.59 -6.69
N ARG A 686 0.73 -16.84 -6.37
CA ARG A 686 1.65 -17.98 -6.51
C ARG A 686 2.13 -18.15 -7.94
N GLN A 687 1.23 -18.04 -8.93
CA GLN A 687 1.60 -18.13 -10.35
C GLN A 687 2.58 -17.02 -10.74
N LEU A 688 2.37 -15.78 -10.29
CA LEU A 688 3.29 -14.67 -10.56
C LEU A 688 4.68 -14.89 -9.93
N PHE A 689 4.74 -15.36 -8.68
CA PHE A 689 6.04 -15.70 -8.06
C PHE A 689 6.70 -16.92 -8.71
N GLN A 690 5.94 -17.90 -9.19
CA GLN A 690 6.48 -19.00 -9.97
C GLN A 690 7.08 -18.51 -11.29
N ALA A 691 6.41 -17.60 -11.99
CA ALA A 691 6.94 -16.97 -13.19
C ALA A 691 8.21 -16.16 -12.88
N MET A 692 8.27 -15.46 -11.74
CA MET A 692 9.48 -14.78 -11.28
C MET A 692 10.66 -15.74 -11.12
N VAL A 693 10.45 -16.88 -10.45
CA VAL A 693 11.47 -17.93 -10.27
C VAL A 693 11.88 -18.53 -11.62
N ALA A 694 10.91 -18.86 -12.48
CA ALA A 694 11.17 -19.45 -13.80
C ALA A 694 12.00 -18.54 -14.71
N ASN A 695 11.91 -17.21 -14.52
CA ASN A 695 12.70 -16.22 -15.25
C ASN A 695 14.07 -15.93 -14.60
N GLY A 696 14.49 -16.68 -13.57
CA GLY A 696 15.79 -16.51 -12.92
C GLY A 696 15.83 -15.45 -11.81
N ASP A 697 14.70 -14.80 -11.50
CA ASP A 697 14.62 -13.73 -10.50
C ASP A 697 14.30 -14.22 -9.09
N GLY A 698 14.30 -15.54 -8.85
CA GLY A 698 13.90 -16.13 -7.55
C GLY A 698 14.69 -15.63 -6.34
N LYS A 699 15.90 -15.09 -6.56
CA LYS A 699 16.77 -14.50 -5.52
C LYS A 699 16.57 -13.01 -5.29
N MET A 700 15.74 -12.32 -6.07
CA MET A 700 15.34 -10.95 -5.79
C MET A 700 14.40 -10.90 -4.57
N GLY A 701 14.31 -9.72 -3.96
CA GLY A 701 13.31 -9.46 -2.92
C GLY A 701 11.88 -9.65 -3.43
N ILE A 702 10.96 -9.93 -2.49
CA ILE A 702 9.54 -10.22 -2.80
C ILE A 702 8.82 -9.13 -3.60
N HIS A 703 9.32 -7.89 -3.53
CA HIS A 703 8.83 -6.75 -4.31
C HIS A 703 9.28 -6.77 -5.78
N GLY A 704 10.16 -7.70 -6.16
CA GLY A 704 10.53 -7.97 -7.55
C GLY A 704 9.39 -8.56 -8.39
N VAL A 705 8.26 -8.94 -7.79
CA VAL A 705 7.05 -9.38 -8.53
C VAL A 705 6.60 -8.33 -9.57
N LEU A 706 6.93 -7.05 -9.36
CA LEU A 706 6.73 -5.98 -10.33
C LEU A 706 7.34 -6.30 -11.70
N THR A 707 8.53 -6.93 -11.75
CA THR A 707 9.21 -7.25 -13.02
C THR A 707 8.45 -8.29 -13.85
N VAL A 708 7.68 -9.17 -13.19
CA VAL A 708 6.81 -10.14 -13.88
C VAL A 708 5.66 -9.42 -14.56
N LEU A 709 5.04 -8.47 -13.89
CA LEU A 709 3.96 -7.68 -14.47
C LEU A 709 4.47 -6.81 -15.63
N GLU A 710 5.66 -6.21 -15.51
CA GLU A 710 6.32 -5.48 -16.60
C GLU A 710 6.51 -6.37 -17.84
N ARG A 711 6.97 -7.62 -17.64
CA ARG A 711 7.10 -8.61 -18.73
C ARG A 711 5.76 -8.97 -19.37
N ILE A 712 4.73 -9.20 -18.58
CA ILE A 712 3.37 -9.50 -19.08
C ILE A 712 2.86 -8.37 -19.97
N ASN A 713 3.21 -7.13 -19.62
CA ASN A 713 2.77 -5.92 -20.33
C ASN A 713 3.72 -5.47 -21.46
N ASN A 714 4.74 -6.26 -21.79
CA ASN A 714 5.81 -5.89 -22.73
C ASN A 714 6.47 -4.53 -22.41
N ASP A 715 6.41 -4.08 -21.15
CA ASP A 715 6.97 -2.82 -20.69
C ASP A 715 8.45 -3.04 -20.37
N LYS A 716 9.24 -3.26 -21.43
CA LYS A 716 10.69 -3.30 -21.33
C LYS A 716 11.18 -1.87 -21.12
N LYS A 717 11.36 -1.46 -19.86
CA LYS A 717 12.30 -0.38 -19.55
C LYS A 717 13.70 -0.94 -19.79
N ASP A 718 14.21 -0.79 -21.01
CA ASP A 718 15.57 -1.16 -21.35
C ASP A 718 16.55 -0.47 -20.38
N PRO A 719 17.51 -1.21 -19.79
CA PRO A 719 18.51 -0.62 -18.89
C PRO A 719 19.41 0.44 -19.56
N GLU A 720 19.39 0.55 -20.90
CA GLU A 720 20.35 1.36 -21.66
C GLU A 720 19.95 2.85 -21.85
N PHE A 721 18.76 3.28 -21.43
CA PHE A 721 18.31 4.68 -21.66
C PHE A 721 18.74 5.70 -20.59
N LEU A 722 19.68 5.37 -19.71
CA LEU A 722 20.14 6.23 -18.61
C LEU A 722 21.64 6.60 -18.66
N VAL A 723 22.25 6.55 -19.85
CA VAL A 723 23.55 7.19 -20.09
C VAL A 723 23.51 7.94 -21.42
N GLU A 724 22.94 9.15 -21.41
CA GLU A 724 23.38 10.29 -22.25
C GLU A 724 22.96 11.62 -21.62
#